data_AF-A0A3L7P0I8-F1
#
_entry.id   AF-A0A3L7P0I8-F1
#
_cell.length_a   1.000
_cell.length_b   1.000
_cell.length_c   1.000
_cell.angle_alpha   90.00
_cell.angle_beta   90.00
_cell.angle_gamma   90.00
#
_symmetry.space_group_name_H-M   'P 1'
#
loop_
_entity.id
_entity.type
_entity.pdbx_description
1 polymer ?
#
loop_
_entity_poly.entity_id
_entity_poly.type
_entity_poly.pdbx_seq_one_letter_code
_entity_poly.pdbx_strand_id
1 'polypeptide(L)'
;MLTRRGWGMAVLGVILAGLGLINWIDGLAFLGFALLAWVALNWFKMRRATVALASRLRLRREVCDRGGPCRTLRNGQTLEVHCTITLNSGGFLALVRLEDRPPADMRWDNAPREKKNWFARWWSKSGPVVGWPATDGRLGKGGSLTLVWRGSFISPGVARFEGVRVTVLDPQALVGVSVFLRVPQELLVLPDPGAVEDAMGGTKRANHLLPPGLHRLRRPGGSSEILDIRDYVDGDSPRHIAWKLSARRDKIVVRDFETEVPIRCQLVLDGTRPLRQWRPEGASLGFISTVAAGIMEHSLEQRDPVGLVVVAEDRMAIRVPGMGGRHRLRLLQTMAESCADPGVIPPREEDPAALLAPSLRLARELYPDVVAGPGAAIPWRWVFWGPPRPGFSRYGGIFGWLYRHRSYTWLVPPSLMVIGYIFASGWMCLAVPLAGPSLWLLVRIASFEPQRRLRERKLMATLLAARAGGDPALLDALLEDDTLLSMRLRAFLAEHRADRNLALPPPAALRVNSTARAERLSLAILSAVSRARDPELHVLFTDMQDLGVRVQAIERAVRVSRSRRHEVLVVLANPTPVEPIAAKPPRRSFRLSWKKNREALATDAAQKAMEGRSARQEASLTDLKSRLAKLGVSVVIGPEASREAQRLMARLRRTGARVGGR
;
A
#
# COMPACT_ATOMS: atom_id res chain seq x y z
N MET A 1 29.23 -5.98 -6.63
CA MET A 1 29.28 -4.57 -7.04
C MET A 1 30.56 -3.95 -6.50
N LEU A 2 31.24 -3.11 -7.27
CA LEU A 2 32.37 -2.33 -6.78
C LEU A 2 31.85 -1.19 -5.90
N THR A 3 32.46 -0.97 -4.74
CA THR A 3 32.16 0.20 -3.90
C THR A 3 32.76 1.46 -4.52
N ARG A 4 32.51 2.64 -3.93
CA ARG A 4 33.19 3.88 -4.36
C ARG A 4 34.72 3.74 -4.33
N ARG A 5 35.27 3.05 -3.32
CA ARG A 5 36.71 2.80 -3.20
C ARG A 5 37.20 1.83 -4.29
N GLY A 6 36.45 0.75 -4.53
CA GLY A 6 36.75 -0.19 -5.60
C GLY A 6 36.73 0.46 -6.99
N TRP A 7 35.77 1.36 -7.25
CA TRP A 7 35.76 2.15 -8.48
C TRP A 7 36.94 3.11 -8.58
N GLY A 8 37.28 3.81 -7.50
CA GLY A 8 38.46 4.69 -7.48
C GLY A 8 39.74 3.92 -7.81
N MET A 9 39.91 2.74 -7.22
CA MET A 9 41.04 1.85 -7.54
C MET A 9 40.99 1.36 -8.98
N ALA A 10 39.85 0.86 -9.47
CA ALA A 10 39.76 0.39 -10.85
C ALA A 10 40.07 1.49 -11.86
N VAL A 11 39.56 2.71 -11.65
CA VAL A 11 39.84 3.88 -12.49
C VAL A 11 41.32 4.25 -12.44
N LEU A 12 41.92 4.29 -11.25
CA LEU A 12 43.36 4.53 -11.10
C LEU A 12 44.19 3.46 -11.84
N GLY A 13 43.79 2.19 -11.75
CA GLY A 13 44.43 1.08 -12.48
C GLY A 13 44.35 1.24 -14.00
N VAL A 14 43.19 1.67 -14.53
CA VAL A 14 43.04 1.97 -15.97
C VAL A 14 43.92 3.16 -16.38
N ILE A 15 43.97 4.22 -15.57
CA ILE A 15 44.79 5.41 -15.86
C ILE A 15 46.28 5.06 -15.88
N LEU A 16 46.76 4.32 -14.88
CA LEU A 16 48.16 3.87 -14.80
C LEU A 16 48.51 2.92 -15.95
N ALA A 17 47.62 1.97 -16.27
CA ALA A 17 47.83 1.09 -17.42
C ALA A 17 47.90 1.87 -18.74
N GLY A 18 46.99 2.83 -18.93
CA GLY A 18 46.96 3.69 -20.12
C GLY A 18 48.18 4.59 -20.25
N LEU A 19 48.58 5.28 -19.17
CA LEU A 19 49.77 6.14 -19.17
C LEU A 19 51.06 5.34 -19.38
N GLY A 20 51.14 4.13 -18.83
CA GLY A 20 52.29 3.24 -19.04
C GLY A 20 52.40 2.78 -20.50
N LEU A 21 51.27 2.41 -21.12
CA LEU A 21 51.24 2.01 -22.53
C LEU A 21 51.50 3.17 -23.49
N ILE A 22 50.99 4.37 -23.21
CA ILE A 22 51.18 5.55 -24.06
C ILE A 22 52.64 6.03 -24.02
N ASN A 23 53.25 6.01 -22.84
CA ASN A 23 54.60 6.55 -22.65
C ASN A 23 55.69 5.47 -22.67
N TRP A 24 55.36 4.22 -22.98
CA TRP A 24 56.30 3.08 -22.97
C TRP A 24 57.03 2.89 -21.63
N ILE A 25 56.32 3.13 -20.52
CA ILE A 25 56.85 2.93 -19.16
C ILE A 25 56.28 1.62 -18.62
N ASP A 26 57.02 0.53 -18.82
CA ASP A 26 56.60 -0.83 -18.48
C ASP A 26 56.19 -0.99 -17.01
N GLY A 27 56.93 -0.35 -16.09
CA GLY A 27 56.64 -0.40 -14.66
C GLY A 27 55.27 0.19 -14.30
N LEU A 28 54.86 1.28 -14.97
CA LEU A 28 53.58 1.94 -14.74
C LEU A 28 52.42 1.11 -15.31
N ALA A 29 52.65 0.50 -16.49
CA ALA A 29 51.70 -0.41 -17.11
C ALA A 29 51.47 -1.66 -16.24
N PHE A 30 52.56 -2.28 -15.76
CA PHE A 30 52.50 -3.45 -14.89
C PHE A 30 51.77 -3.14 -13.58
N LEU A 31 52.04 -1.99 -12.95
CA LEU A 31 51.34 -1.55 -11.74
C LEU A 31 49.83 -1.37 -11.99
N GLY A 32 49.46 -0.76 -13.11
CA GLY A 32 48.06 -0.58 -13.52
C GLY A 32 47.32 -1.91 -13.72
N PHE A 33 47.94 -2.85 -14.45
CA PHE A 33 47.38 -4.19 -14.68
C PHE A 33 47.31 -5.02 -13.40
N ALA A 34 48.34 -4.97 -12.55
CA ALA A 34 48.35 -5.66 -11.26
C ALA A 34 47.21 -5.18 -10.36
N LEU A 35 46.96 -3.87 -10.33
CA LEU A 35 45.88 -3.28 -9.54
C LEU A 35 44.49 -3.68 -10.08
N LEU A 36 44.32 -3.72 -11.40
CA LEU A 36 43.10 -4.23 -12.04
C LEU A 36 42.87 -5.73 -11.77
N ALA A 37 43.93 -6.54 -11.89
CA ALA A 37 43.89 -7.98 -11.60
C ALA A 37 43.54 -8.23 -10.13
N TRP A 38 44.11 -7.45 -9.21
CA TRP A 38 43.82 -7.55 -7.79
C TRP A 38 42.35 -7.24 -7.47
N VAL A 39 41.79 -6.15 -8.02
CA VAL A 39 40.37 -5.82 -7.89
C VAL A 39 39.48 -6.91 -8.47
N ALA A 40 39.84 -7.46 -9.64
CA ALA A 40 39.10 -8.54 -10.29
C ALA A 40 39.12 -9.86 -9.48
N LEU A 41 40.28 -10.22 -8.92
CA LEU A 41 40.44 -11.41 -8.07
C LEU A 41 39.64 -11.27 -6.77
N ASN A 42 39.67 -10.11 -6.12
CA ASN A 42 38.84 -9.84 -4.94
C ASN A 42 37.36 -9.91 -5.27
N TRP A 43 36.95 -9.38 -6.43
CA TRP A 43 35.58 -9.50 -6.90
C TRP A 43 35.15 -10.96 -7.12
N PHE A 44 36.00 -11.78 -7.75
CA PHE A 44 35.72 -13.19 -7.99
C PHE A 44 35.65 -14.01 -6.70
N LYS A 45 36.62 -13.83 -5.79
CA LYS A 45 36.64 -14.46 -4.46
C LYS A 45 35.36 -14.12 -3.69
N MET A 46 34.99 -12.84 -3.64
CA MET A 46 33.80 -12.39 -2.94
C MET A 46 32.52 -12.98 -3.54
N ARG A 47 32.39 -13.01 -4.87
CA ARG A 47 31.20 -13.54 -5.55
C ARG A 47 31.01 -15.04 -5.29
N ARG A 48 32.07 -15.84 -5.31
CA ARG A 48 31.99 -17.27 -4.98
C ARG A 48 31.60 -17.49 -3.52
N ALA A 49 32.23 -16.75 -2.60
CA ALA A 49 31.97 -16.88 -1.18
C ALA A 49 30.52 -16.49 -0.82
N THR A 50 30.00 -15.40 -1.38
CA THR A 50 28.65 -14.93 -1.07
C THR A 50 27.54 -15.80 -1.65
N VAL A 51 27.69 -16.35 -2.86
CA VAL A 51 26.72 -17.33 -3.39
C VAL A 51 26.65 -18.58 -2.51
N ALA A 52 27.78 -19.06 -2.01
CA ALA A 52 27.82 -20.21 -1.09
C ALA A 52 27.23 -19.87 0.29
N LEU A 53 27.51 -18.67 0.82
CA LEU A 53 27.07 -18.23 2.15
C LEU A 53 25.61 -17.78 2.20
N ALA A 54 25.04 -17.30 1.09
CA ALA A 54 23.63 -16.87 1.00
C ALA A 54 22.66 -17.99 1.40
N SER A 55 22.96 -19.24 1.01
CA SER A 55 22.16 -20.42 1.36
C SER A 55 22.18 -20.77 2.86
N ARG A 56 23.13 -20.22 3.63
CA ARG A 56 23.36 -20.55 5.04
C ARG A 56 22.88 -19.50 6.02
N LEU A 57 22.41 -18.35 5.53
CA LEU A 57 21.87 -17.28 6.35
C LEU A 57 20.41 -17.58 6.70
N ARG A 58 20.06 -17.48 7.97
CA ARG A 58 18.67 -17.52 8.43
C ARG A 58 18.28 -16.18 9.01
N LEU A 59 17.10 -15.70 8.62
CA LEU A 59 16.49 -14.47 9.13
C LEU A 59 15.33 -14.84 10.04
N ARG A 60 15.30 -14.25 11.24
CA ARG A 60 14.14 -14.23 12.14
C ARG A 60 13.71 -12.79 12.33
N ARG A 61 12.43 -12.50 12.06
CA ARG A 61 11.81 -11.19 12.29
C ARG A 61 10.77 -11.32 13.38
N GLU A 62 10.86 -10.46 14.39
CA GLU A 62 9.88 -10.33 15.46
C GLU A 62 9.40 -8.88 15.52
N VAL A 63 8.08 -8.69 15.64
CA VAL A 63 7.47 -7.38 15.82
C VAL A 63 6.98 -7.31 17.26
N CYS A 64 7.52 -6.36 18.00
CA CYS A 64 7.33 -6.21 19.44
C CYS A 64 6.61 -4.90 19.78
N ASP A 65 5.87 -4.92 20.87
CA ASP A 65 5.31 -3.75 21.55
C ASP A 65 5.70 -3.82 23.02
N ARG A 66 6.20 -2.72 23.58
CA ARG A 66 6.62 -2.61 24.98
C ARG A 66 7.51 -3.78 25.47
N GLY A 67 8.41 -4.26 24.63
CA GLY A 67 9.40 -5.29 24.97
C GLY A 67 8.98 -6.75 24.79
N GLY A 68 7.78 -7.04 24.24
CA GLY A 68 7.34 -8.41 23.95
C GLY A 68 6.71 -8.58 22.56
N PRO A 69 6.63 -9.82 22.02
CA PRO A 69 6.10 -10.07 20.68
C PRO A 69 4.60 -9.77 20.58
N CYS A 70 4.22 -8.97 19.59
CA CYS A 70 2.84 -8.60 19.33
C CYS A 70 2.06 -9.72 18.66
N ARG A 71 0.92 -10.08 19.24
CA ARG A 71 -0.09 -10.93 18.58
C ARG A 71 -1.07 -10.15 17.72
N THR A 72 -1.30 -8.88 18.05
CA THR A 72 -2.24 -7.99 17.35
C THR A 72 -1.59 -6.62 17.16
N LEU A 73 -1.55 -6.12 15.93
CA LEU A 73 -1.04 -4.80 15.61
C LEU A 73 -2.19 -3.82 15.48
N ARG A 74 -1.96 -2.56 15.83
CA ARG A 74 -2.91 -1.46 15.60
C ARG A 74 -2.27 -0.34 14.79
N ASN A 75 -3.06 0.42 14.03
CA ASN A 75 -2.56 1.64 13.41
C ASN A 75 -2.25 2.71 14.49
N GLY A 76 -1.27 3.57 14.23
CA GLY A 76 -0.81 4.58 15.19
C GLY A 76 0.07 4.06 16.34
N GLN A 77 0.00 2.77 16.66
CA GLN A 77 0.85 2.13 17.67
C GLN A 77 2.33 2.13 17.24
N THR A 78 3.22 2.58 18.12
CA THR A 78 4.68 2.49 17.92
C THR A 78 5.15 1.07 18.22
N LEU A 79 5.78 0.45 17.24
CA LEU A 79 6.26 -0.93 17.28
C LEU A 79 7.78 -0.98 17.12
N GLU A 80 8.40 -1.95 17.77
CA GLU A 80 9.82 -2.29 17.60
C GLU A 80 9.95 -3.52 16.71
N VAL A 81 10.69 -3.41 15.62
CA VAL A 81 10.95 -4.53 14.70
C VAL A 81 12.36 -5.03 14.93
N HIS A 82 12.46 -6.29 15.35
CA HIS A 82 13.71 -6.99 15.63
C HIS A 82 14.01 -7.95 14.49
N CYS A 83 15.05 -7.66 13.73
CA CYS A 83 15.51 -8.49 12.61
C CYS A 83 16.85 -9.10 12.95
N THR A 84 16.86 -10.40 13.26
CA THR A 84 18.08 -11.14 13.61
C THR A 84 18.48 -12.06 12.47
N ILE A 85 19.73 -11.93 12.03
CA ILE A 85 20.36 -12.88 11.10
C ILE A 85 21.33 -13.78 11.84
N THR A 86 21.26 -15.06 11.52
CA THR A 86 22.15 -16.10 12.06
C THR A 86 22.86 -16.85 10.93
N LEU A 87 24.09 -17.29 11.18
CA LEU A 87 24.89 -18.09 10.25
C LEU A 87 25.04 -19.51 10.80
N ASN A 88 24.39 -20.48 10.15
CA ASN A 88 24.29 -21.84 10.67
C ASN A 88 25.57 -22.68 10.58
N SER A 89 26.47 -22.45 9.63
CA SER A 89 27.69 -23.25 9.52
C SER A 89 28.80 -22.61 8.67
N GLY A 90 30.01 -22.56 9.26
CA GLY A 90 31.30 -22.36 8.58
C GLY A 90 31.44 -21.05 7.78
N GLY A 91 32.22 -20.11 8.31
CA GLY A 91 32.59 -18.87 7.63
C GLY A 91 32.68 -17.68 8.58
N PHE A 92 33.36 -16.63 8.14
CA PHE A 92 33.43 -15.34 8.82
C PHE A 92 33.10 -14.26 7.82
N LEU A 93 32.06 -13.47 8.09
CA LEU A 93 31.71 -12.30 7.31
C LEU A 93 32.20 -11.07 8.06
N ALA A 94 33.27 -10.47 7.54
CA ALA A 94 33.99 -9.39 8.22
C ALA A 94 33.20 -8.09 8.34
N LEU A 95 32.43 -7.74 7.31
CA LEU A 95 31.64 -6.51 7.25
C LEU A 95 30.29 -6.84 6.62
N VAL A 96 29.27 -6.95 7.47
CA VAL A 96 27.89 -7.22 7.08
C VAL A 96 27.05 -6.00 7.40
N ARG A 97 26.36 -5.50 6.39
CA ARG A 97 25.33 -4.47 6.52
C ARG A 97 23.97 -5.11 6.32
N LEU A 98 23.14 -4.97 7.33
CA LEU A 98 21.81 -5.54 7.40
C LEU A 98 20.76 -4.43 7.21
N GLU A 99 19.94 -4.51 6.17
CA GLU A 99 18.92 -3.50 5.85
C GLU A 99 17.52 -4.11 5.71
N ASP A 100 16.58 -3.77 6.59
CA ASP A 100 15.22 -4.33 6.54
C ASP A 100 14.28 -3.42 5.75
N ARG A 101 13.51 -3.99 4.80
CA ARG A 101 12.58 -3.20 4.00
C ARG A 101 11.31 -2.93 4.82
N PRO A 102 11.01 -1.67 5.20
CA PRO A 102 9.78 -1.35 5.90
C PRO A 102 8.57 -1.52 4.95
N PRO A 103 7.39 -1.92 5.45
CA PRO A 103 6.15 -1.88 4.68
C PRO A 103 5.84 -0.46 4.19
N ALA A 104 5.18 -0.34 3.04
CA ALA A 104 4.89 0.97 2.42
C ALA A 104 4.07 1.93 3.32
N ASP A 105 3.26 1.37 4.21
CA ASP A 105 2.31 2.08 5.05
C ASP A 105 2.83 2.34 6.48
N MET A 106 4.11 2.05 6.71
CA MET A 106 4.78 2.21 8.00
C MET A 106 5.67 3.45 7.97
N ARG A 107 5.43 4.37 8.90
CA ARG A 107 6.36 5.44 9.23
C ARG A 107 7.38 4.90 10.21
N TRP A 108 8.64 5.22 10.04
CA TRP A 108 9.71 4.69 10.88
C TRP A 108 10.74 5.77 11.22
N ASP A 109 11.39 5.60 12.37
CA ASP A 109 12.30 6.60 12.95
C ASP A 109 13.57 6.73 12.10
N ASN A 110 14.08 7.96 11.94
CA ASN A 110 15.24 8.27 11.11
C ASN A 110 15.09 8.00 9.61
N ALA A 111 13.85 7.92 9.09
CA ALA A 111 13.61 7.93 7.65
C ALA A 111 14.32 9.14 7.02
N PRO A 112 15.27 8.94 6.08
CA PRO A 112 16.06 10.04 5.55
C PRO A 112 15.12 11.03 4.86
N ARG A 113 15.04 12.27 5.37
CA ARG A 113 14.30 13.36 4.71
C ARG A 113 14.82 13.47 3.28
N GLU A 114 13.92 13.46 2.30
CA GLU A 114 14.24 13.53 0.87
C GLU A 114 15.03 14.82 0.59
N LYS A 115 16.37 14.75 0.64
CA LYS A 115 17.21 15.87 0.23
C LYS A 115 17.11 15.97 -1.28
N LYS A 116 16.33 16.94 -1.77
CA LYS A 116 16.24 17.36 -3.19
C LYS A 116 17.58 17.94 -3.65
N ASN A 117 18.62 17.11 -3.73
CA ASN A 117 19.91 17.56 -4.24
C ASN A 117 19.90 17.43 -5.77
N TRP A 118 19.98 18.56 -6.47
CA TRP A 118 19.82 18.60 -7.93
C TRP A 118 20.95 17.85 -8.68
N PHE A 119 22.16 17.81 -8.10
CA PHE A 119 23.31 17.05 -8.61
C PHE A 119 23.10 15.52 -8.53
N ALA A 120 22.45 15.02 -7.47
CA ALA A 120 22.17 13.59 -7.30
C ALA A 120 21.13 13.06 -8.31
N ARG A 121 20.23 13.93 -8.79
CA ARG A 121 19.23 13.62 -9.83
C ARG A 121 19.84 13.26 -11.19
N TRP A 122 21.06 13.71 -11.48
CA TRP A 122 21.69 13.50 -12.78
C TRP A 122 22.27 12.08 -12.93
N TRP A 123 22.78 11.50 -11.84
CA TRP A 123 23.38 10.17 -11.81
C TRP A 123 22.46 9.07 -11.26
N SER A 124 21.45 9.42 -10.44
CA SER A 124 20.45 8.46 -9.95
C SER A 124 19.22 8.41 -10.87
N LYS A 125 19.24 7.49 -11.85
CA LYS A 125 18.02 7.09 -12.60
C LYS A 125 17.14 6.11 -11.81
N SER A 126 17.69 5.53 -10.74
CA SER A 126 16.95 4.98 -9.61
C SER A 126 16.48 6.17 -8.76
N GLY A 127 15.24 6.21 -8.28
CA GLY A 127 14.75 7.34 -7.45
C GLY A 127 15.61 7.60 -6.20
N PRO A 128 15.25 8.59 -5.36
CA PRO A 128 15.96 8.82 -4.09
C PRO A 128 16.13 7.48 -3.38
N VAL A 129 17.39 7.12 -3.08
CA VAL A 129 17.70 5.92 -2.29
C VAL A 129 17.24 6.26 -0.88
N VAL A 130 15.97 5.99 -0.58
CA VAL A 130 15.48 5.96 0.79
C VAL A 130 16.26 4.84 1.45
N GLY A 131 17.27 5.20 2.25
CA GLY A 131 18.00 4.23 3.06
C GLY A 131 16.99 3.50 3.93
N TRP A 132 16.97 2.18 3.84
CA TRP A 132 16.20 1.35 4.77
C TRP A 132 16.86 1.39 6.15
N PRO A 133 16.11 1.12 7.25
CA PRO A 133 16.72 0.90 8.56
C PRO A 133 17.86 -0.09 8.42
N ALA A 134 19.03 0.29 8.93
CA ALA A 134 20.26 -0.46 8.69
C ALA A 134 21.11 -0.56 9.96
N THR A 135 21.82 -1.68 10.10
CA THR A 135 22.87 -1.87 11.09
C THR A 135 24.07 -2.53 10.44
N ASP A 136 25.25 -2.18 10.91
CA ASP A 136 26.52 -2.74 10.44
C ASP A 136 27.12 -3.60 11.55
N GLY A 137 27.71 -4.74 11.19
CA GLY A 137 28.34 -5.63 12.15
C GLY A 137 29.16 -6.74 11.51
N ARG A 138 29.71 -7.60 12.37
CA ARG A 138 30.46 -8.79 11.94
C ARG A 138 29.65 -10.04 12.24
N LEU A 139 29.70 -11.02 11.35
CA LEU A 139 28.98 -12.29 11.54
C LEU A 139 29.99 -13.45 11.52
N GLY A 140 30.34 -13.94 12.70
CA GLY A 140 31.19 -15.12 12.90
C GLY A 140 30.40 -16.43 12.92
N LYS A 141 31.10 -17.55 13.14
CA LYS A 141 30.50 -18.88 13.27
C LYS A 141 29.52 -18.91 14.45
N GLY A 142 28.23 -19.17 14.18
CA GLY A 142 27.18 -19.16 15.20
C GLY A 142 26.83 -17.76 15.73
N GLY A 143 27.44 -16.70 15.20
CA GLY A 143 27.14 -15.33 15.58
C GLY A 143 25.80 -14.87 15.00
N SER A 144 25.17 -13.94 15.70
CA SER A 144 23.95 -13.27 15.26
C SER A 144 24.16 -11.77 15.12
N LEU A 145 23.58 -11.17 14.08
CA LEU A 145 23.50 -9.72 13.92
C LEU A 145 22.03 -9.30 14.02
N THR A 146 21.70 -8.41 14.95
CA THR A 146 20.33 -7.93 15.18
C THR A 146 20.20 -6.47 14.81
N LEU A 147 19.24 -6.18 13.95
CA LEU A 147 18.76 -4.83 13.63
C LEU A 147 17.49 -4.56 14.45
N VAL A 148 17.46 -3.45 15.17
CA VAL A 148 16.26 -2.96 15.88
C VAL A 148 15.92 -1.59 15.32
N TRP A 149 14.67 -1.43 14.89
CA TRP A 149 14.15 -0.14 14.45
C TRP A 149 12.68 0.02 14.86
N ARG A 150 12.24 1.28 14.97
CA ARG A 150 10.89 1.63 15.42
C ARG A 150 10.06 2.21 14.30
N GLY A 151 8.76 1.94 14.33
CA GLY A 151 7.81 2.60 13.45
C GLY A 151 6.35 2.33 13.80
N SER A 152 5.45 3.03 13.12
CA SER A 152 4.01 2.95 13.31
C SER A 152 3.28 2.90 11.97
N PHE A 153 2.14 2.20 11.95
CA PHE A 153 1.32 2.09 10.74
C PHE A 153 0.39 3.28 10.60
N ILE A 154 0.33 3.85 9.40
CA ILE A 154 -0.53 5.01 9.08
C ILE A 154 -2.01 4.59 9.05
N SER A 155 -2.30 3.41 8.51
CA SER A 155 -3.65 2.95 8.22
C SER A 155 -3.82 1.47 8.56
N PRO A 156 -5.02 1.04 9.02
CA PRO A 156 -5.32 -0.38 9.18
C PRO A 156 -5.26 -1.13 7.85
N GLY A 157 -5.11 -2.45 7.90
CA GLY A 157 -4.91 -3.28 6.71
C GLY A 157 -4.03 -4.49 6.97
N VAL A 158 -3.43 -5.01 5.90
CA VAL A 158 -2.40 -6.06 5.99
C VAL A 158 -1.05 -5.42 5.67
N ALA A 159 -0.14 -5.49 6.63
CA ALA A 159 1.24 -5.09 6.46
C ALA A 159 2.06 -6.30 6.00
N ARG A 160 2.82 -6.13 4.91
CA ARG A 160 3.69 -7.18 4.37
C ARG A 160 5.15 -6.78 4.48
N PHE A 161 5.90 -7.51 5.28
CA PHE A 161 7.36 -7.41 5.31
C PHE A 161 7.93 -8.37 4.27
N GLU A 162 8.63 -7.87 3.25
CA GLU A 162 9.15 -8.74 2.17
C GLU A 162 10.41 -9.51 2.57
N GLY A 163 11.29 -8.89 3.34
CA GLY A 163 12.62 -9.45 3.57
C GLY A 163 13.65 -8.37 3.88
N VAL A 164 14.89 -8.82 3.98
CA VAL A 164 16.02 -8.01 4.42
C VAL A 164 17.13 -8.10 3.38
N ARG A 165 17.73 -6.97 3.03
CA ARG A 165 18.95 -6.94 2.22
C ARG A 165 20.15 -7.10 3.13
N VAL A 166 20.97 -8.10 2.80
CA VAL A 166 22.26 -8.34 3.44
C VAL A 166 23.33 -7.96 2.46
N THR A 167 24.09 -6.92 2.77
CA THR A 167 25.26 -6.52 1.98
C THR A 167 26.52 -6.93 2.70
N VAL A 168 27.27 -7.83 2.07
CA VAL A 168 28.58 -8.26 2.55
C VAL A 168 29.65 -7.47 1.81
N LEU A 169 30.55 -6.84 2.56
CA LEU A 169 31.74 -6.17 2.04
C LEU A 169 32.96 -7.04 2.28
N ASP A 170 33.94 -6.93 1.40
CA ASP A 170 35.28 -7.47 1.64
C ASP A 170 35.97 -6.69 2.78
N PRO A 171 37.02 -7.25 3.40
CA PRO A 171 37.72 -6.58 4.50
C PRO A 171 38.24 -5.18 4.15
N GLN A 172 38.54 -4.91 2.87
CA GLN A 172 39.03 -3.62 2.38
C GLN A 172 37.89 -2.70 1.87
N ALA A 173 36.65 -3.20 1.89
CA ALA A 173 35.46 -2.54 1.36
C ALA A 173 35.62 -2.06 -0.09
N LEU A 174 36.33 -2.79 -0.94
CA LEU A 174 36.46 -2.58 -2.38
C LEU A 174 35.28 -3.17 -3.17
N VAL A 175 34.75 -4.30 -2.72
CA VAL A 175 33.69 -5.08 -3.37
C VAL A 175 32.60 -5.44 -2.37
N GLY A 176 31.37 -5.06 -2.69
CA GLY A 176 30.18 -5.45 -1.96
C GLY A 176 29.27 -6.37 -2.76
N VAL A 177 28.72 -7.41 -2.14
CA VAL A 177 27.65 -8.22 -2.73
C VAL A 177 26.43 -8.09 -1.83
N SER A 178 25.30 -7.74 -2.45
CA SER A 178 24.02 -7.61 -1.77
C SER A 178 23.12 -8.76 -2.17
N VAL A 179 22.59 -9.47 -1.18
CA VAL A 179 21.59 -10.53 -1.35
C VAL A 179 20.31 -10.09 -0.63
N PHE A 180 19.15 -10.41 -1.19
CA PHE A 180 17.87 -10.12 -0.55
C PHE A 180 17.29 -11.43 0.03
N LEU A 181 17.30 -11.55 1.36
CA LEU A 181 16.73 -12.69 2.07
C LEU A 181 15.22 -12.49 2.18
N ARG A 182 14.47 -13.33 1.45
CA ARG A 182 13.02 -13.26 1.36
C ARG A 182 12.38 -14.11 2.45
N VAL A 183 11.86 -13.42 3.47
CA VAL A 183 11.03 -14.04 4.51
C VAL A 183 9.76 -13.20 4.60
N PRO A 184 8.82 -13.42 3.66
CA PRO A 184 7.59 -12.65 3.63
C PRO A 184 6.78 -12.93 4.89
N GLN A 185 6.41 -11.88 5.62
CA GLN A 185 5.57 -11.96 6.79
C GLN A 185 4.41 -10.99 6.63
N GLU A 186 3.19 -11.50 6.64
CA GLU A 186 1.97 -10.70 6.60
C GLU A 186 1.38 -10.59 8.00
N LEU A 187 1.14 -9.36 8.45
CA LEU A 187 0.57 -9.07 9.75
C LEU A 187 -0.66 -8.19 9.57
N LEU A 188 -1.75 -8.55 10.24
CA LEU A 188 -2.98 -7.77 10.23
C LEU A 188 -2.88 -6.60 11.21
N VAL A 189 -3.05 -5.40 10.70
CA VAL A 189 -3.08 -4.13 11.42
C VAL A 189 -4.54 -3.74 11.63
N LEU A 190 -5.01 -3.83 12.86
CA LEU A 190 -6.37 -3.48 13.27
C LEU A 190 -6.54 -1.96 13.39
N PRO A 191 -7.77 -1.44 13.16
CA PRO A 191 -8.07 -0.06 13.49
C PRO A 191 -7.98 0.16 15.01
N ASP A 192 -7.34 1.25 15.43
CA ASP A 192 -7.23 1.63 16.83
C ASP A 192 -8.42 2.50 17.25
N PRO A 193 -9.34 1.98 18.07
CA PRO A 193 -10.50 2.76 18.48
C PRO A 193 -10.16 3.97 19.36
N GLY A 194 -9.03 3.93 20.08
CA GLY A 194 -8.61 5.01 20.98
C GLY A 194 -8.08 6.25 20.27
N ALA A 195 -7.62 6.12 19.02
CA ALA A 195 -7.05 7.23 18.25
C ALA A 195 -8.03 8.41 18.05
N VAL A 196 -9.35 8.15 18.08
CA VAL A 196 -10.38 9.18 17.95
C VAL A 196 -10.77 9.77 19.31
N GLU A 197 -10.70 8.98 20.39
CA GLU A 197 -11.00 9.41 21.75
C GLU A 197 -9.95 10.37 22.31
N ASP A 198 -8.66 10.11 22.04
CA ASP A 198 -7.56 10.95 22.52
C ASP A 198 -7.58 12.36 21.91
N ALA A 199 -8.04 12.50 20.65
CA ALA A 199 -8.21 13.78 19.98
C ALA A 199 -9.35 14.64 20.59
N MET A 200 -10.21 14.03 21.41
CA MET A 200 -11.40 14.69 21.97
C MET A 200 -11.21 15.20 23.40
N GLY A 201 -9.99 15.11 23.95
CA GLY A 201 -9.70 15.52 25.33
C GLY A 201 -10.19 14.47 26.31
N GLY A 202 -9.26 13.63 26.77
CA GLY A 202 -9.46 12.44 27.57
C GLY A 202 -10.62 12.50 28.58
N THR A 203 -11.68 11.74 28.28
CA THR A 203 -12.40 11.08 29.36
C THR A 203 -11.51 9.91 29.76
N LYS A 204 -10.76 10.07 30.85
CA LYS A 204 -10.01 8.99 31.48
C LYS A 204 -10.90 7.74 31.47
N ARG A 205 -10.34 6.57 31.09
CA ARG A 205 -10.96 5.26 31.35
C ARG A 205 -11.19 5.12 32.84
N ALA A 206 -12.26 5.73 33.33
CA ALA A 206 -12.74 5.44 34.64
C ALA A 206 -13.20 4.00 34.54
N ASN A 207 -12.58 3.14 35.35
CA ASN A 207 -13.11 1.84 35.72
C ASN A 207 -14.46 2.04 36.46
N HIS A 208 -15.41 2.68 35.81
CA HIS A 208 -16.79 2.57 36.16
C HIS A 208 -17.25 1.33 35.40
N LEU A 209 -17.26 0.20 36.12
CA LEU A 209 -18.50 -0.56 36.17
C LEU A 209 -19.60 0.50 36.37
N LEU A 210 -20.16 0.98 35.25
CA LEU A 210 -21.28 1.89 35.31
C LEU A 210 -22.32 1.16 36.16
N PRO A 211 -22.90 1.84 37.17
CA PRO A 211 -24.00 1.24 37.90
C PRO A 211 -25.04 0.77 36.87
N PRO A 212 -25.64 -0.42 37.04
CA PRO A 212 -26.82 -0.77 36.25
C PRO A 212 -27.84 0.38 36.43
N GLY A 213 -28.52 0.80 35.35
CA GLY A 213 -29.52 1.90 35.44
C GLY A 213 -29.38 3.10 34.49
N LEU A 214 -28.48 3.07 33.49
CA LEU A 214 -28.42 4.10 32.41
C LEU A 214 -29.25 3.75 31.16
N HIS A 215 -29.82 2.54 31.09
CA HIS A 215 -30.45 1.95 29.90
C HIS A 215 -31.94 1.68 30.13
N ARG A 216 -32.72 2.74 30.32
CA ARG A 216 -34.13 2.59 30.73
C ARG A 216 -35.09 2.56 29.56
N LEU A 217 -35.93 1.54 29.56
CA LEU A 217 -37.11 1.38 28.72
C LEU A 217 -38.19 0.86 29.66
N ARG A 218 -39.21 1.67 29.93
CA ARG A 218 -40.33 1.31 30.82
C ARG A 218 -41.18 0.19 30.20
N ARG A 219 -40.71 -1.05 30.32
CA ARG A 219 -41.41 -2.27 29.93
C ARG A 219 -41.20 -3.32 31.03
N PRO A 220 -42.25 -4.05 31.45
CA PRO A 220 -42.10 -5.15 32.40
C PRO A 220 -41.19 -6.24 31.81
N GLY A 221 -40.21 -6.70 32.60
CA GLY A 221 -39.31 -7.81 32.29
C GLY A 221 -38.43 -8.21 33.47
N GLY A 222 -37.22 -8.73 33.21
CA GLY A 222 -36.41 -9.47 34.20
C GLY A 222 -35.15 -8.78 34.72
N SER A 223 -35.06 -7.45 34.69
CA SER A 223 -33.90 -6.73 35.28
C SER A 223 -33.93 -6.74 36.82
N SER A 224 -32.91 -6.14 37.44
CA SER A 224 -32.78 -6.01 38.90
C SER A 224 -33.52 -4.80 39.48
N GLU A 225 -33.95 -3.83 38.66
CA GLU A 225 -34.60 -2.60 39.14
C GLU A 225 -36.13 -2.71 39.05
N ILE A 226 -36.81 -2.31 40.13
CA ILE A 226 -38.27 -2.35 40.26
C ILE A 226 -38.84 -1.21 39.39
N LEU A 227 -39.62 -1.56 38.37
CA LEU A 227 -40.35 -0.63 37.51
C LEU A 227 -41.58 -0.07 38.22
N ASP A 228 -42.40 -0.97 38.77
CA ASP A 228 -43.64 -0.65 39.46
C ASP A 228 -44.02 -1.78 40.42
N ILE A 229 -44.92 -1.47 41.35
CA ILE A 229 -45.51 -2.44 42.27
C ILE A 229 -47.03 -2.40 42.06
N ARG A 230 -47.56 -3.48 41.49
CA ARG A 230 -48.98 -3.60 41.18
C ARG A 230 -49.62 -4.83 41.82
N ASP A 231 -50.94 -4.82 41.90
CA ASP A 231 -51.72 -5.96 42.35
C ASP A 231 -51.43 -7.19 41.46
N TYR A 232 -51.33 -8.35 42.10
CA TYR A 232 -51.13 -9.63 41.43
C TYR A 232 -52.30 -9.92 40.48
N VAL A 233 -51.96 -10.37 39.27
CA VAL A 233 -52.92 -10.87 38.29
C VAL A 233 -52.58 -12.32 37.96
N ASP A 234 -53.60 -13.14 37.72
CA ASP A 234 -53.41 -14.54 37.36
C ASP A 234 -52.53 -14.67 36.10
N GLY A 235 -51.42 -15.39 36.24
CA GLY A 235 -50.36 -15.52 35.23
C GLY A 235 -49.03 -14.88 35.64
N ASP A 236 -49.02 -14.05 36.68
CA ASP A 236 -47.79 -13.47 37.22
C ASP A 236 -46.91 -14.53 37.91
N SER A 237 -45.59 -14.41 37.73
CA SER A 237 -44.64 -15.34 38.34
C SER A 237 -44.62 -15.18 39.88
N PRO A 238 -44.83 -16.26 40.66
CA PRO A 238 -44.77 -16.20 42.13
C PRO A 238 -43.43 -15.70 42.69
N ARG A 239 -42.36 -15.82 41.90
CA ARG A 239 -41.01 -15.34 42.25
C ARG A 239 -40.93 -13.82 42.40
N HIS A 240 -41.83 -13.08 41.75
CA HIS A 240 -41.85 -11.63 41.77
C HIS A 240 -42.77 -11.04 42.85
N ILE A 241 -43.47 -11.88 43.63
CA ILE A 241 -44.35 -11.43 44.71
C ILE A 241 -43.54 -10.75 45.81
N ALA A 242 -43.95 -9.53 46.16
CA ALA A 242 -43.39 -8.80 47.29
C ALA A 242 -44.02 -9.27 48.60
N TRP A 243 -43.66 -10.45 49.10
CA TRP A 243 -44.29 -11.05 50.29
C TRP A 243 -44.39 -10.10 51.49
N LYS A 244 -43.29 -9.38 51.80
CA LYS A 244 -43.24 -8.43 52.92
C LYS A 244 -44.16 -7.21 52.74
N LEU A 245 -44.37 -6.77 51.50
CA LEU A 245 -45.26 -5.65 51.21
C LEU A 245 -46.72 -6.12 51.13
N SER A 246 -46.93 -7.34 50.61
CA SER A 246 -48.25 -7.98 50.53
C SER A 246 -48.85 -8.18 51.92
N ALA A 247 -48.04 -8.66 52.87
CA ALA A 247 -48.44 -8.81 54.26
C ALA A 247 -48.81 -7.49 54.96
N ARG A 248 -48.30 -6.34 54.50
CA ARG A 248 -48.62 -5.01 55.06
C ARG A 248 -49.84 -4.37 54.45
N ARG A 249 -50.19 -4.75 53.22
CA ARG A 249 -51.33 -4.21 52.45
C ARG A 249 -52.56 -5.12 52.48
N ASP A 250 -52.45 -6.30 53.09
CA ASP A 250 -53.47 -7.36 53.08
C ASP A 250 -53.96 -7.73 51.67
N LYS A 251 -53.06 -7.60 50.68
CA LYS A 251 -53.29 -7.83 49.25
C LYS A 251 -52.01 -8.32 48.61
N ILE A 252 -52.08 -9.28 47.70
CA ILE A 252 -50.90 -9.81 46.99
C ILE A 252 -50.43 -8.78 45.96
N VAL A 253 -49.19 -8.31 46.12
CA VAL A 253 -48.54 -7.33 45.23
C VAL A 253 -47.31 -7.95 44.58
N VAL A 254 -47.13 -7.69 43.30
CA VAL A 254 -46.01 -8.17 42.47
C VAL A 254 -45.08 -7.00 42.13
N ARG A 255 -43.77 -7.27 42.14
CA ARG A 255 -42.75 -6.33 41.62
C ARG A 255 -42.60 -6.58 40.12
N ASP A 256 -43.01 -5.63 39.30
CA ASP A 256 -42.61 -5.62 37.91
C ASP A 256 -41.20 -5.04 37.83
N PHE A 257 -40.29 -5.75 37.17
CA PHE A 257 -38.93 -5.25 36.95
C PHE A 257 -38.83 -4.56 35.60
N GLU A 258 -38.00 -3.53 35.49
CA GLU A 258 -37.78 -2.82 34.22
C GLU A 258 -37.00 -3.73 33.25
N THR A 259 -37.17 -3.56 31.94
CA THR A 259 -36.34 -4.28 30.96
C THR A 259 -35.31 -3.33 30.36
N GLU A 260 -34.02 -3.61 30.57
CA GLU A 260 -32.99 -2.99 29.76
C GLU A 260 -33.02 -3.63 28.36
N VAL A 261 -33.58 -2.93 27.37
CA VAL A 261 -33.49 -3.36 25.96
C VAL A 261 -32.28 -2.67 25.35
N PRO A 262 -31.23 -3.42 24.95
CA PRO A 262 -30.06 -2.82 24.37
C PRO A 262 -30.39 -2.23 23.00
N ILE A 263 -29.83 -1.08 22.69
CA ILE A 263 -30.01 -0.46 21.37
C ILE A 263 -28.94 -1.04 20.46
N ARG A 264 -29.36 -1.60 19.34
CA ARG A 264 -28.41 -2.14 18.38
C ARG A 264 -27.85 -1.02 17.50
N CYS A 265 -26.56 -1.10 17.23
CA CYS A 265 -25.86 -0.19 16.33
C CYS A 265 -25.37 -0.97 15.12
N GLN A 266 -25.84 -0.63 13.92
CA GLN A 266 -25.40 -1.24 12.68
C GLN A 266 -24.47 -0.27 11.94
N LEU A 267 -23.19 -0.61 11.88
CA LEU A 267 -22.19 0.14 11.12
C LEU A 267 -22.24 -0.31 9.65
N VAL A 268 -22.30 0.63 8.72
CA VAL A 268 -22.27 0.40 7.27
C VAL A 268 -21.05 1.14 6.70
N LEU A 269 -19.99 0.39 6.41
CA LEU A 269 -18.75 0.92 5.83
C LEU A 269 -18.80 0.87 4.31
N ASP A 270 -18.58 2.02 3.67
CA ASP A 270 -18.31 2.10 2.25
C ASP A 270 -16.87 1.70 1.96
N GLY A 271 -16.68 0.45 1.56
CA GLY A 271 -15.42 -0.09 1.07
C GLY A 271 -15.34 -0.04 -0.46
N THR A 272 -15.79 1.03 -1.11
CA THR A 272 -15.57 1.21 -2.55
C THR A 272 -14.25 1.93 -2.85
N ARG A 273 -13.79 1.81 -4.10
CA ARG A 273 -12.50 2.26 -4.62
C ARG A 273 -12.15 3.72 -4.29
N PRO A 274 -13.07 4.70 -4.35
CA PRO A 274 -12.73 6.08 -4.01
C PRO A 274 -12.16 6.22 -2.60
N LEU A 275 -12.68 5.45 -1.63
CA LEU A 275 -12.19 5.47 -0.25
C LEU A 275 -10.94 4.60 -0.04
N ARG A 276 -10.70 3.61 -0.91
CA ARG A 276 -9.53 2.73 -0.87
C ARG A 276 -8.27 3.38 -1.44
N GLN A 277 -8.41 4.42 -2.24
CA GLN A 277 -7.29 5.05 -2.93
C GLN A 277 -6.25 5.52 -1.91
N TRP A 278 -5.03 4.99 -2.02
CA TRP A 278 -3.95 5.29 -1.09
C TRP A 278 -3.40 6.71 -1.33
N ARG A 279 -3.20 7.46 -0.25
CA ARG A 279 -2.55 8.78 -0.23
C ARG A 279 -1.38 8.77 0.76
N PRO A 280 -0.45 9.74 0.73
CA PRO A 280 0.66 9.82 1.69
C PRO A 280 0.23 9.84 3.17
N GLU A 281 -1.00 10.28 3.43
CA GLU A 281 -1.63 10.33 4.75
C GLU A 281 -2.43 9.06 5.11
N GLY A 282 -2.48 8.08 4.20
CA GLY A 282 -3.31 6.88 4.30
C GLY A 282 -4.52 6.92 3.37
N ALA A 283 -5.26 5.81 3.33
CA ALA A 283 -6.54 5.74 2.61
C ALA A 283 -7.68 6.24 3.49
N SER A 284 -8.67 6.92 2.89
CA SER A 284 -9.86 7.41 3.60
C SER A 284 -10.66 6.29 4.29
N LEU A 285 -10.69 5.09 3.70
CA LEU A 285 -11.29 3.90 4.29
C LEU A 285 -10.63 3.51 5.63
N GLY A 286 -9.31 3.68 5.74
CA GLY A 286 -8.58 3.39 6.98
C GLY A 286 -8.96 4.33 8.12
N PHE A 287 -9.09 5.62 7.79
CA PHE A 287 -9.59 6.63 8.73
C PHE A 287 -11.03 6.34 9.17
N ILE A 288 -11.94 6.11 8.21
CA ILE A 288 -13.34 5.74 8.50
C ILE A 288 -13.43 4.49 9.36
N SER A 289 -12.59 3.47 9.08
CA SER A 289 -12.56 2.23 9.87
C SER A 289 -12.10 2.46 11.30
N THR A 290 -11.22 3.44 11.50
CA THR A 290 -10.77 3.87 12.84
C THR A 290 -11.90 4.57 13.61
N VAL A 291 -12.65 5.46 12.96
CA VAL A 291 -13.84 6.09 13.55
C VAL A 291 -14.94 5.07 13.85
N ALA A 292 -15.18 4.13 12.94
CA ALA A 292 -16.15 3.06 13.13
C ALA A 292 -15.74 2.12 14.29
N ALA A 293 -14.45 1.84 14.44
CA ALA A 293 -13.93 1.11 15.59
C ALA A 293 -14.18 1.87 16.91
N GLY A 294 -14.01 3.19 16.94
CA GLY A 294 -14.34 4.01 18.11
C GLY A 294 -15.83 3.94 18.50
N ILE A 295 -16.74 4.09 17.51
CA ILE A 295 -18.19 3.96 17.76
C ILE A 295 -18.56 2.53 18.20
N MET A 296 -17.90 1.52 17.62
CA MET A 296 -18.07 0.12 18.00
C MET A 296 -17.65 -0.13 19.45
N GLU A 297 -16.44 0.28 19.87
CA GLU A 297 -15.97 0.10 21.25
C GLU A 297 -16.93 0.76 22.22
N HIS A 298 -17.28 2.03 21.98
CA HIS A 298 -18.17 2.76 22.85
C HIS A 298 -19.53 2.05 23.01
N SER A 299 -20.11 1.56 21.90
CA SER A 299 -21.37 0.83 21.95
C SER A 299 -21.23 -0.49 22.73
N LEU A 300 -20.14 -1.23 22.51
CA LEU A 300 -19.89 -2.49 23.22
C LEU A 300 -19.61 -2.29 24.72
N GLU A 301 -18.94 -1.20 25.11
CA GLU A 301 -18.75 -0.80 26.51
C GLU A 301 -20.10 -0.49 27.19
N GLN A 302 -21.03 0.10 26.45
CA GLN A 302 -22.40 0.36 26.86
C GLN A 302 -23.32 -0.88 26.77
N ARG A 303 -22.77 -2.08 26.50
CA ARG A 303 -23.51 -3.34 26.31
C ARG A 303 -24.56 -3.30 25.19
N ASP A 304 -24.38 -2.42 24.21
CA ASP A 304 -25.21 -2.30 23.02
C ASP A 304 -24.63 -3.18 21.88
N PRO A 305 -25.38 -4.15 21.31
CA PRO A 305 -24.89 -5.02 20.25
C PRO A 305 -24.53 -4.24 18.98
N VAL A 306 -23.39 -4.58 18.38
CA VAL A 306 -22.88 -3.89 17.19
C VAL A 306 -22.84 -4.85 16.01
N GLY A 307 -23.42 -4.45 14.88
CA GLY A 307 -23.29 -5.12 13.59
C GLY A 307 -22.37 -4.34 12.65
N LEU A 308 -21.82 -5.03 11.64
CA LEU A 308 -21.01 -4.41 10.59
C LEU A 308 -21.43 -4.90 9.21
N VAL A 309 -21.67 -3.98 8.28
CA VAL A 309 -21.76 -4.26 6.85
C VAL A 309 -20.64 -3.52 6.15
N VAL A 310 -19.80 -4.22 5.38
CA VAL A 310 -18.84 -3.57 4.47
C VAL A 310 -19.29 -3.76 3.04
N VAL A 311 -19.47 -2.65 2.33
CA VAL A 311 -19.94 -2.62 0.94
C VAL A 311 -18.75 -2.40 0.01
N ALA A 312 -18.43 -3.40 -0.82
CA ALA A 312 -17.36 -3.30 -1.80
C ALA A 312 -17.93 -3.26 -3.24
N GLU A 313 -17.02 -3.25 -4.23
CA GLU A 313 -17.33 -3.21 -5.67
C GLU A 313 -18.37 -4.24 -6.08
N ASP A 314 -18.07 -5.49 -5.78
CA ASP A 314 -18.74 -6.68 -6.27
C ASP A 314 -19.34 -7.53 -5.15
N ARG A 315 -19.20 -7.11 -3.89
CA ARG A 315 -19.55 -7.94 -2.72
C ARG A 315 -19.97 -7.13 -1.50
N MET A 316 -20.62 -7.81 -0.57
CA MET A 316 -20.95 -7.28 0.77
C MET A 316 -20.53 -8.26 1.85
N ALA A 317 -19.77 -7.79 2.85
CA ALA A 317 -19.45 -8.56 4.05
C ALA A 317 -20.42 -8.16 5.17
N ILE A 318 -21.23 -9.10 5.66
CA ILE A 318 -22.25 -8.84 6.69
C ILE A 318 -21.87 -9.57 7.98
N ARG A 319 -21.79 -8.83 9.07
CA ARG A 319 -21.67 -9.32 10.45
C ARG A 319 -22.90 -8.83 11.21
N VAL A 320 -23.73 -9.77 11.63
CA VAL A 320 -24.95 -9.48 12.41
C VAL A 320 -24.61 -8.84 13.76
N PRO A 321 -25.51 -8.02 14.33
CA PRO A 321 -25.32 -7.44 15.65
C PRO A 321 -25.03 -8.50 16.71
N GLY A 322 -23.95 -8.30 17.46
CA GLY A 322 -23.49 -9.21 18.49
C GLY A 322 -22.67 -8.48 19.55
N MET A 323 -22.24 -9.23 20.57
CA MET A 323 -21.48 -8.70 21.71
C MET A 323 -20.31 -9.62 22.09
N GLY A 324 -19.45 -9.13 22.98
CA GLY A 324 -18.35 -9.90 23.57
C GLY A 324 -17.03 -9.82 22.78
N GLY A 325 -15.94 -10.25 23.43
CA GLY A 325 -14.57 -10.06 22.91
C GLY A 325 -14.28 -10.74 21.57
N ARG A 326 -14.84 -11.94 21.33
CA ARG A 326 -14.69 -12.64 20.03
C ARG A 326 -15.41 -11.94 18.89
N HIS A 327 -16.57 -11.33 19.17
CA HIS A 327 -17.33 -10.57 18.19
C HIS A 327 -16.61 -9.28 17.85
N ARG A 328 -16.20 -8.52 18.89
CA ARG A 328 -15.35 -7.34 18.79
C ARG A 328 -14.12 -7.56 17.90
N LEU A 329 -13.35 -8.62 18.16
CA LEU A 329 -12.17 -8.94 17.34
C LEU A 329 -12.55 -9.25 15.88
N ARG A 330 -13.64 -9.99 15.64
CA ARG A 330 -14.14 -10.28 14.29
C ARG A 330 -14.54 -9.02 13.52
N LEU A 331 -15.15 -8.04 14.19
CA LEU A 331 -15.48 -6.76 13.58
C LEU A 331 -14.22 -5.99 13.17
N LEU A 332 -13.25 -5.85 14.09
CA LEU A 332 -11.95 -5.20 13.81
C LEU A 332 -11.19 -5.89 12.68
N GLN A 333 -11.17 -7.23 12.67
CA GLN A 333 -10.56 -8.02 11.58
C GLN A 333 -11.25 -7.77 10.25
N THR A 334 -12.59 -7.80 10.22
CA THR A 334 -13.35 -7.55 8.98
C THR A 334 -13.08 -6.14 8.45
N MET A 335 -12.97 -5.12 9.32
CA MET A 335 -12.58 -3.76 8.93
C MET A 335 -11.15 -3.70 8.37
N ALA A 336 -10.19 -4.34 9.04
CA ALA A 336 -8.79 -4.37 8.62
C ALA A 336 -8.60 -5.12 7.29
N GLU A 337 -9.21 -6.30 7.13
CA GLU A 337 -9.24 -7.06 5.87
C GLU A 337 -9.86 -6.24 4.74
N SER A 338 -10.93 -5.50 5.06
CA SER A 338 -11.52 -4.57 4.12
C SER A 338 -10.52 -3.48 3.75
N CYS A 339 -9.81 -2.83 4.67
CA CYS A 339 -8.78 -1.85 4.30
C CYS A 339 -7.61 -2.42 3.49
N ALA A 340 -7.33 -3.72 3.62
CA ALA A 340 -6.33 -4.43 2.83
C ALA A 340 -6.84 -4.80 1.44
N ASP A 341 -8.15 -4.82 1.21
CA ASP A 341 -8.72 -5.17 -0.06
C ASP A 341 -8.50 -4.02 -1.08
N PRO A 342 -7.94 -4.28 -2.26
CA PRO A 342 -7.88 -3.31 -3.35
C PRO A 342 -9.24 -2.97 -3.98
N GLY A 343 -10.25 -3.83 -3.80
CA GLY A 343 -11.52 -3.79 -4.54
C GLY A 343 -11.38 -4.34 -5.97
N VAL A 344 -12.50 -4.34 -6.72
CA VAL A 344 -12.49 -4.74 -8.13
C VAL A 344 -12.02 -3.57 -8.98
N ILE A 345 -10.85 -3.73 -9.59
CA ILE A 345 -10.34 -2.77 -10.57
C ILE A 345 -10.89 -3.20 -11.94
N PRO A 346 -11.75 -2.40 -12.60
CA PRO A 346 -12.10 -2.71 -13.97
C PRO A 346 -10.83 -2.77 -14.80
N PRO A 347 -10.69 -3.71 -15.74
CA PRO A 347 -9.53 -3.79 -16.62
C PRO A 347 -9.50 -2.52 -17.49
N ARG A 348 -8.87 -1.47 -16.99
CA ARG A 348 -8.46 -0.34 -17.82
C ARG A 348 -7.25 -0.81 -18.60
N GLU A 349 -7.30 -0.66 -19.92
CA GLU A 349 -6.13 -0.67 -20.79
C GLU A 349 -5.18 0.44 -20.32
N GLU A 350 -4.30 0.11 -19.39
CA GLU A 350 -3.21 0.98 -18.97
C GLU A 350 -1.99 0.66 -19.82
N ASP A 351 -1.30 1.71 -20.29
CA ASP A 351 -0.05 1.55 -21.04
C ASP A 351 0.95 0.76 -20.19
N PRO A 352 1.43 -0.43 -20.62
CA PRO A 352 2.36 -1.25 -19.86
C PRO A 352 3.64 -0.47 -19.49
N ALA A 353 4.00 0.56 -20.28
CA ALA A 353 5.12 1.43 -19.98
C ALA A 353 4.98 2.18 -18.64
N ALA A 354 3.76 2.51 -18.21
CA ALA A 354 3.50 3.18 -16.94
C ALA A 354 3.78 2.26 -15.75
N LEU A 355 3.46 0.97 -15.88
CA LEU A 355 3.61 -0.06 -14.84
C LEU A 355 5.01 -0.70 -14.82
N LEU A 356 5.72 -0.71 -15.95
CA LEU A 356 7.05 -1.30 -16.06
C LEU A 356 8.06 -0.63 -15.13
N ALA A 357 8.10 0.71 -15.09
CA ALA A 357 9.05 1.45 -14.27
C ALA A 357 8.92 1.16 -12.75
N PRO A 358 7.73 1.24 -12.12
CA PRO A 358 7.57 0.88 -10.72
C PRO A 358 7.82 -0.62 -10.48
N SER A 359 7.36 -1.50 -11.38
CA SER A 359 7.59 -2.95 -11.27
C SER A 359 9.08 -3.30 -11.31
N LEU A 360 9.84 -2.67 -12.20
CA LEU A 360 11.29 -2.88 -12.30
C LEU A 360 12.06 -2.34 -11.11
N ARG A 361 11.61 -1.22 -10.53
CA ARG A 361 12.20 -0.70 -9.30
C ARG A 361 12.04 -1.72 -8.18
N LEU A 362 10.82 -2.21 -8.00
CA LEU A 362 10.52 -3.25 -7.01
C LEU A 362 11.26 -4.56 -7.30
N ALA A 363 11.30 -4.99 -8.56
CA ALA A 363 12.02 -6.20 -8.96
C ALA A 363 13.52 -6.11 -8.68
N ARG A 364 14.14 -4.95 -8.94
CA ARG A 364 15.56 -4.70 -8.59
C ARG A 364 15.81 -4.75 -7.08
N GLU A 365 14.83 -4.34 -6.29
CA GLU A 365 14.91 -4.34 -4.83
C GLU A 365 14.73 -5.75 -4.25
N LEU A 366 13.76 -6.53 -4.76
CA LEU A 366 13.37 -7.84 -4.22
C LEU A 366 14.08 -9.03 -4.87
N TYR A 367 14.50 -8.91 -6.13
CA TYR A 367 15.11 -9.97 -6.93
C TYR A 367 16.44 -9.51 -7.55
N PRO A 368 17.41 -9.02 -6.76
CA PRO A 368 18.66 -8.50 -7.29
C PRO A 368 19.41 -9.56 -8.12
N ASP A 369 19.33 -10.83 -7.75
CA ASP A 369 20.03 -11.93 -8.41
C ASP A 369 19.50 -12.22 -9.82
N VAL A 370 18.16 -12.20 -9.96
CA VAL A 370 17.47 -12.42 -11.25
C VAL A 370 17.66 -11.23 -12.17
N VAL A 371 17.53 -10.02 -11.62
CA VAL A 371 17.58 -8.77 -12.38
C VAL A 371 19.00 -8.39 -12.79
N ALA A 372 20.01 -8.71 -11.96
CA ALA A 372 21.41 -8.51 -12.32
C ALA A 372 21.89 -9.57 -13.34
N GLY A 373 21.31 -10.77 -13.33
CA GLY A 373 21.70 -11.89 -14.20
C GLY A 373 23.18 -12.29 -14.08
N PRO A 374 23.58 -13.45 -14.64
CA PRO A 374 24.98 -13.86 -14.64
C PRO A 374 25.89 -12.87 -15.38
N GLY A 375 25.35 -12.20 -16.42
CA GLY A 375 26.10 -11.38 -17.37
C GLY A 375 25.86 -9.86 -17.37
N ALA A 376 24.92 -9.29 -16.60
CA ALA A 376 24.82 -7.81 -16.53
C ALA A 376 25.90 -7.18 -15.63
N ALA A 377 26.67 -8.01 -14.91
CA ALA A 377 27.81 -7.61 -14.10
C ALA A 377 29.13 -7.47 -14.88
N ILE A 378 29.16 -7.78 -16.18
CA ILE A 378 30.36 -7.59 -17.01
C ILE A 378 30.36 -6.12 -17.47
N PRO A 379 31.29 -5.27 -16.97
CA PRO A 379 31.29 -3.83 -17.25
C PRO A 379 31.40 -3.49 -18.74
N TRP A 380 31.90 -4.42 -19.55
CA TRP A 380 32.27 -4.24 -20.96
C TRP A 380 31.34 -4.96 -21.95
N ARG A 381 30.26 -5.62 -21.49
CA ARG A 381 29.38 -6.40 -22.39
C ARG A 381 28.74 -5.56 -23.49
N TRP A 382 28.52 -4.27 -23.22
CA TRP A 382 28.00 -3.29 -24.16
C TRP A 382 28.95 -2.95 -25.31
N VAL A 383 30.25 -3.22 -25.14
CA VAL A 383 31.33 -2.95 -26.11
C VAL A 383 31.46 -4.10 -27.12
N PHE A 384 31.51 -5.35 -26.66
CA PHE A 384 31.90 -6.49 -27.51
C PHE A 384 30.73 -7.33 -28.05
N TRP A 385 29.60 -7.38 -27.32
CA TRP A 385 28.49 -8.29 -27.63
C TRP A 385 27.21 -7.46 -27.67
N GLY A 386 26.88 -6.95 -28.87
CA GLY A 386 25.62 -6.24 -29.09
C GLY A 386 24.43 -7.03 -28.51
N PRO A 387 23.36 -6.37 -28.02
CA PRO A 387 22.23 -7.07 -27.43
C PRO A 387 21.64 -8.09 -28.44
N PRO A 388 21.19 -9.26 -27.97
CA PRO A 388 20.63 -10.28 -28.86
C PRO A 388 19.43 -9.75 -29.65
N ARG A 389 19.28 -10.24 -30.89
CA ARG A 389 18.15 -9.95 -31.79
C ARG A 389 16.84 -10.18 -31.04
N PRO A 390 15.94 -9.19 -30.92
CA PRO A 390 14.53 -9.50 -30.81
C PRO A 390 13.98 -9.79 -32.22
N GLY A 391 13.23 -10.88 -32.37
CA GLY A 391 12.53 -11.20 -33.63
C GLY A 391 11.53 -10.14 -34.04
N PHE A 392 11.08 -9.28 -33.12
CA PHE A 392 10.01 -8.32 -33.38
C PHE A 392 10.24 -6.97 -32.70
N SER A 393 10.16 -5.90 -33.48
CA SER A 393 10.06 -4.51 -32.98
C SER A 393 8.75 -3.91 -33.49
N ARG A 394 7.84 -3.56 -32.57
CA ARG A 394 6.55 -2.87 -32.86
C ARG A 394 6.70 -1.41 -33.31
N TYR A 395 7.91 -0.88 -33.38
CA TYR A 395 8.14 0.51 -33.80
C TYR A 395 8.09 0.64 -35.32
N GLY A 396 7.05 1.31 -35.82
CA GLY A 396 7.00 1.86 -37.18
C GLY A 396 7.77 3.18 -37.29
N GLY A 397 8.22 3.50 -38.51
CA GLY A 397 8.97 4.72 -38.84
C GLY A 397 10.47 4.49 -39.06
N ILE A 398 11.18 5.54 -39.48
CA ILE A 398 12.59 5.48 -39.92
C ILE A 398 13.52 4.87 -38.85
N PHE A 399 13.28 5.18 -37.57
CA PHE A 399 14.09 4.64 -36.47
C PHE A 399 13.83 3.15 -36.18
N GLY A 400 12.61 2.66 -36.43
CA GLY A 400 12.28 1.24 -36.34
C GLY A 400 12.88 0.44 -37.51
N TRP A 401 12.88 1.03 -38.71
CA TRP A 401 13.55 0.48 -39.89
C TRP A 401 15.08 0.39 -39.68
N LEU A 402 15.73 1.48 -39.24
CA LEU A 402 17.15 1.51 -38.88
C LEU A 402 17.51 0.49 -37.80
N TYR A 403 16.62 0.27 -36.82
CA TYR A 403 16.83 -0.71 -35.75
C TYR A 403 16.77 -2.16 -36.25
N ARG A 404 15.86 -2.46 -37.20
CA ARG A 404 15.68 -3.78 -37.80
C ARG A 404 16.86 -4.15 -38.71
N HIS A 405 17.44 -3.17 -39.39
CA HIS A 405 18.55 -3.34 -40.33
C HIS A 405 19.91 -3.04 -39.66
N ARG A 406 20.21 -3.68 -38.53
CA ARG A 406 21.45 -3.46 -37.75
C ARG A 406 22.75 -3.89 -38.48
N SER A 407 22.67 -4.37 -39.72
CA SER A 407 23.79 -4.72 -40.61
C SER A 407 24.79 -3.56 -40.78
N TYR A 408 24.37 -2.31 -40.60
CA TYR A 408 25.28 -1.16 -40.59
C TYR A 408 26.32 -1.16 -39.46
N THR A 409 26.08 -1.84 -38.33
CA THR A 409 27.11 -1.99 -37.28
C THR A 409 28.26 -2.92 -37.68
N TRP A 410 28.03 -3.82 -38.64
CA TRP A 410 29.07 -4.66 -39.25
C TRP A 410 29.80 -3.96 -40.40
N LEU A 411 29.29 -2.81 -40.87
CA LEU A 411 29.98 -1.91 -41.81
C LEU A 411 30.93 -0.94 -41.09
N VAL A 412 30.90 -0.86 -39.76
CA VAL A 412 31.80 0.00 -38.96
C VAL A 412 33.25 -0.51 -38.94
N PRO A 413 33.54 -1.80 -38.75
CA PRO A 413 34.93 -2.29 -38.86
C PRO A 413 35.54 -2.12 -40.26
N PRO A 414 34.84 -2.44 -41.38
CA PRO A 414 35.34 -2.15 -42.73
C PRO A 414 35.55 -0.66 -42.98
N SER A 415 34.62 0.20 -42.54
CA SER A 415 34.79 1.64 -42.70
C SER A 415 35.91 2.20 -41.82
N LEU A 416 36.15 1.68 -40.60
CA LEU A 416 37.32 2.02 -39.79
C LEU A 416 38.64 1.52 -40.42
N MET A 417 38.65 0.36 -41.08
CA MET A 417 39.82 -0.10 -41.85
C MET A 417 40.08 0.76 -43.08
N VAL A 418 39.03 1.13 -43.82
CA VAL A 418 39.12 2.05 -44.95
C VAL A 418 39.54 3.45 -44.49
N ILE A 419 39.07 3.91 -43.33
CA ILE A 419 39.51 5.15 -42.68
C ILE A 419 40.98 5.06 -42.27
N GLY A 420 41.43 3.93 -41.71
CA GLY A 420 42.84 3.69 -41.38
C GLY A 420 43.74 3.69 -42.63
N TYR A 421 43.25 3.13 -43.75
CA TYR A 421 43.92 3.16 -45.04
C TYR A 421 43.97 4.59 -45.63
N ILE A 422 42.89 5.36 -45.51
CA ILE A 422 42.83 6.76 -45.96
C ILE A 422 43.74 7.67 -45.10
N PHE A 423 43.91 7.37 -43.81
CA PHE A 423 44.86 8.04 -42.91
C PHE A 423 46.32 7.87 -43.35
N ALA A 424 46.65 6.73 -43.98
CA ALA A 424 47.98 6.52 -44.56
C ALA A 424 48.20 7.34 -45.86
N SER A 425 47.13 7.82 -46.52
CA SER A 425 47.19 8.53 -47.81
C SER A 425 46.99 10.06 -47.76
N GLY A 426 46.90 10.65 -46.56
CA GLY A 426 47.21 12.07 -46.34
C GLY A 426 46.24 13.17 -46.81
N TRP A 427 45.07 12.90 -47.40
CA TRP A 427 44.28 13.98 -48.05
C TRP A 427 42.78 14.11 -47.73
N MET A 428 42.29 13.64 -46.58
CA MET A 428 40.94 14.03 -46.06
C MET A 428 40.87 13.99 -44.53
N CYS A 429 41.59 14.88 -43.85
CA CYS A 429 42.00 14.65 -42.46
C CYS A 429 40.96 14.86 -41.34
N LEU A 430 39.73 15.32 -41.56
CA LEU A 430 38.80 15.57 -40.42
C LEU A 430 37.34 15.16 -40.62
N ALA A 431 36.77 15.28 -41.83
CA ALA A 431 35.33 15.06 -42.01
C ALA A 431 34.90 13.58 -42.03
N VAL A 432 35.68 12.71 -42.70
CA VAL A 432 35.38 11.29 -42.89
C VAL A 432 35.57 10.42 -41.64
N PRO A 433 36.66 10.57 -40.84
CA PRO A 433 36.86 9.74 -39.64
C PRO A 433 35.92 10.08 -38.49
N LEU A 434 35.31 11.27 -38.49
CA LEU A 434 34.27 11.64 -37.54
C LEU A 434 32.89 11.18 -38.02
N ALA A 435 32.60 11.14 -39.32
CA ALA A 435 31.29 10.79 -39.87
C ALA A 435 30.84 9.36 -39.51
N GLY A 436 31.73 8.36 -39.60
CA GLY A 436 31.41 6.97 -39.25
C GLY A 436 31.06 6.77 -37.76
N PRO A 437 31.95 7.17 -36.82
CA PRO A 437 31.69 7.12 -35.39
C PRO A 437 30.54 8.03 -34.94
N SER A 438 30.35 9.21 -35.55
CA SER A 438 29.23 10.10 -35.22
C SER A 438 27.90 9.56 -35.74
N LEU A 439 27.84 8.99 -36.94
CA LEU A 439 26.65 8.28 -37.43
C LEU A 439 26.35 7.05 -36.58
N TRP A 440 27.37 6.27 -36.20
CA TRP A 440 27.23 5.15 -35.27
C TRP A 440 26.70 5.60 -33.91
N LEU A 441 27.22 6.71 -33.37
CA LEU A 441 26.78 7.32 -32.11
C LEU A 441 25.34 7.83 -32.23
N LEU A 442 24.98 8.50 -33.32
CA LEU A 442 23.63 9.00 -33.58
C LEU A 442 22.61 7.85 -33.70
N VAL A 443 22.94 6.80 -34.46
CA VAL A 443 22.11 5.59 -34.59
C VAL A 443 22.01 4.87 -33.24
N ARG A 444 23.08 4.84 -32.45
CA ARG A 444 23.07 4.28 -31.09
C ARG A 444 22.22 5.10 -30.13
N ILE A 445 22.31 6.43 -30.14
CA ILE A 445 21.49 7.33 -29.32
C ILE A 445 20.01 7.19 -29.71
N ALA A 446 19.71 7.16 -31.01
CA ALA A 446 18.36 7.00 -31.52
C ALA A 446 17.75 5.63 -31.17
N SER A 447 18.56 4.57 -31.16
CA SER A 447 18.12 3.21 -30.82
C SER A 447 18.20 2.88 -29.32
N PHE A 448 18.74 3.78 -28.48
CA PHE A 448 18.97 3.53 -27.05
C PHE A 448 17.66 3.36 -26.28
N GLU A 449 16.69 4.25 -26.48
CA GLU A 449 15.44 4.25 -25.71
C GLU A 449 14.53 3.06 -26.06
N PRO A 450 14.32 2.67 -27.34
CA PRO A 450 13.61 1.44 -27.69
C PRO A 450 14.30 0.17 -27.15
N GLN A 451 15.64 0.10 -27.24
CA GLN A 451 16.41 -1.03 -26.69
C GLN A 451 16.27 -1.13 -25.18
N ARG A 452 16.30 0.01 -24.49
CA ARG A 452 16.17 0.07 -23.05
C ARG A 452 14.79 -0.45 -22.61
N ARG A 453 13.70 0.04 -23.21
CA ARG A 453 12.34 -0.40 -22.89
C ARG A 453 12.13 -1.89 -23.15
N LEU A 454 12.69 -2.40 -24.24
CA LEU A 454 12.59 -3.83 -24.55
C LEU A 454 13.38 -4.70 -23.56
N ARG A 455 14.57 -4.27 -23.14
CA ARG A 455 15.33 -4.96 -22.07
C ARG A 455 14.56 -4.96 -20.77
N GLU A 456 13.98 -3.82 -20.41
CA GLU A 456 13.14 -3.62 -19.25
C GLU A 456 11.90 -4.56 -19.29
N ARG A 457 11.23 -4.69 -20.44
CA ARG A 457 10.14 -5.64 -20.67
C ARG A 457 10.60 -7.09 -20.55
N LYS A 458 11.64 -7.48 -21.28
CA LYS A 458 12.18 -8.86 -21.26
C LYS A 458 12.55 -9.29 -19.85
N LEU A 459 13.17 -8.40 -19.09
CA LEU A 459 13.56 -8.66 -17.72
C LEU A 459 12.35 -8.88 -16.80
N MET A 460 11.30 -8.07 -16.92
CA MET A 460 10.06 -8.34 -16.19
C MET A 460 9.35 -9.60 -16.66
N ALA A 461 9.23 -9.82 -17.97
CA ALA A 461 8.57 -11.00 -18.52
C ALA A 461 9.26 -12.30 -18.10
N THR A 462 10.60 -12.34 -18.14
CA THR A 462 11.39 -13.47 -17.64
C THR A 462 11.20 -13.70 -16.15
N LEU A 463 11.19 -12.64 -15.34
CA LEU A 463 10.93 -12.74 -13.91
C LEU A 463 9.51 -13.27 -13.62
N LEU A 464 8.50 -12.74 -14.31
CA LEU A 464 7.10 -13.15 -14.15
C LEU A 464 6.88 -14.60 -14.60
N ALA A 465 7.48 -15.02 -15.73
CA ALA A 465 7.43 -16.39 -16.22
C ALA A 465 8.14 -17.36 -15.28
N ALA A 466 9.35 -17.02 -14.80
CA ALA A 466 10.08 -17.83 -13.84
C ALA A 466 9.30 -18.02 -12.53
N ARG A 467 8.59 -16.98 -12.06
CA ARG A 467 7.70 -17.08 -10.89
C ARG A 467 6.47 -17.95 -11.10
N ALA A 468 6.01 -18.08 -12.35
CA ALA A 468 4.86 -18.90 -12.72
C ALA A 468 5.24 -20.35 -13.09
N GLY A 469 6.45 -20.81 -12.73
CA GLY A 469 6.92 -22.17 -13.02
C GLY A 469 7.87 -22.29 -14.21
N GLY A 470 8.26 -21.17 -14.84
CA GLY A 470 9.27 -21.16 -15.90
C GLY A 470 8.76 -21.52 -17.29
N ASP A 471 7.44 -21.41 -17.54
CA ASP A 471 6.83 -21.71 -18.83
C ASP A 471 7.34 -20.77 -19.95
N PRO A 472 8.02 -21.30 -21.00
CA PRO A 472 8.48 -20.50 -22.13
C PRO A 472 7.33 -19.92 -22.96
N ALA A 473 6.16 -20.56 -23.01
CA ALA A 473 5.00 -20.05 -23.75
C ALA A 473 4.45 -18.76 -23.08
N LEU A 474 4.37 -18.76 -21.75
CA LEU A 474 4.01 -17.56 -20.99
C LEU A 474 5.00 -16.41 -21.19
N LEU A 475 6.30 -16.71 -21.28
CA LEU A 475 7.31 -15.69 -21.58
C LEU A 475 7.03 -15.00 -22.92
N ASP A 476 6.74 -15.78 -23.96
CA ASP A 476 6.47 -15.26 -25.29
C ASP A 476 5.16 -14.44 -25.31
N ALA A 477 4.11 -14.96 -24.70
CA ALA A 477 2.84 -14.27 -24.54
C ALA A 477 3.00 -12.92 -23.80
N LEU A 478 3.85 -12.82 -22.78
CA LEU A 478 4.12 -11.55 -22.08
C LEU A 478 4.94 -10.55 -22.91
N LEU A 479 5.74 -11.04 -23.85
CA LEU A 479 6.49 -10.18 -24.77
C LEU A 479 5.60 -9.61 -25.87
N GLU A 480 4.54 -10.32 -26.24
CA GLU A 480 3.60 -9.92 -27.29
C GLU A 480 2.37 -9.19 -26.75
N ASP A 481 1.70 -9.71 -25.73
CA ASP A 481 0.42 -9.17 -25.27
C ASP A 481 0.62 -8.09 -24.19
N ASP A 482 0.26 -6.85 -24.53
CA ASP A 482 0.34 -5.68 -23.65
C ASP A 482 -0.74 -5.73 -22.54
N THR A 483 -1.88 -6.36 -22.83
CA THR A 483 -2.97 -6.52 -21.86
C THR A 483 -2.60 -7.58 -20.82
N LEU A 484 -2.05 -8.72 -21.26
CA LEU A 484 -1.55 -9.75 -20.38
C LEU A 484 -0.37 -9.24 -19.53
N LEU A 485 0.59 -8.53 -20.15
CA LEU A 485 1.71 -7.97 -19.42
C LEU A 485 1.26 -6.94 -18.39
N SER A 486 0.39 -6.00 -18.75
CA SER A 486 -0.12 -4.99 -17.81
C SER A 486 -0.86 -5.67 -16.66
N MET A 487 -1.72 -6.67 -16.93
CA MET A 487 -2.40 -7.46 -15.90
C MET A 487 -1.41 -8.14 -14.94
N ARG A 488 -0.36 -8.80 -15.46
CA ARG A 488 0.65 -9.47 -14.63
C ARG A 488 1.55 -8.50 -13.86
N LEU A 489 1.90 -7.35 -14.44
CA LEU A 489 2.65 -6.30 -13.74
C LEU A 489 1.82 -5.71 -12.58
N ARG A 490 0.51 -5.51 -12.78
CA ARG A 490 -0.41 -5.11 -11.70
C ARG A 490 -0.45 -6.17 -10.62
N ALA A 491 -0.65 -7.43 -10.99
CA ALA A 491 -0.64 -8.56 -10.05
C ALA A 491 0.69 -8.69 -9.28
N PHE A 492 1.81 -8.33 -9.90
CA PHE A 492 3.11 -8.30 -9.23
C PHE A 492 3.22 -7.16 -8.21
N LEU A 493 2.83 -5.94 -8.58
CA LEU A 493 2.82 -4.77 -7.68
C LEU A 493 1.83 -4.96 -6.51
N ALA A 494 0.69 -5.56 -6.82
CA ALA A 494 -0.36 -5.99 -5.93
C ALA A 494 0.10 -6.97 -4.84
N GLU A 495 0.67 -8.09 -5.27
CA GLU A 495 1.13 -9.17 -4.41
C GLU A 495 2.15 -8.66 -3.40
N HIS A 496 3.07 -7.81 -3.86
CA HIS A 496 4.09 -7.19 -3.03
C HIS A 496 3.61 -5.98 -2.23
N ARG A 497 2.32 -5.63 -2.32
CA ARG A 497 1.72 -4.47 -1.66
C ARG A 497 2.52 -3.17 -1.89
N ALA A 498 3.24 -3.09 -3.01
CA ALA A 498 4.11 -1.96 -3.34
C ALA A 498 3.29 -0.76 -3.86
N ASP A 499 2.11 -1.04 -4.42
CA ASP A 499 1.06 -0.08 -4.68
C ASP A 499 -0.29 -0.71 -4.28
N ARG A 500 -0.88 -0.21 -3.19
CA ARG A 500 -2.18 -0.70 -2.69
C ARG A 500 -3.32 -0.46 -3.68
N ASN A 501 -3.15 0.41 -4.68
CA ASN A 501 -4.17 0.69 -5.69
C ASN A 501 -4.31 -0.39 -6.76
N LEU A 502 -3.46 -1.43 -6.76
CA LEU A 502 -3.35 -2.39 -7.87
C LEU A 502 -3.71 -3.84 -7.49
N ALA A 503 -4.13 -4.12 -6.25
CA ALA A 503 -4.28 -5.49 -5.81
C ALA A 503 -5.42 -6.31 -6.47
N LEU A 504 -5.29 -7.64 -6.40
CA LEU A 504 -6.32 -8.58 -6.84
C LEU A 504 -7.30 -8.89 -5.70
N PRO A 505 -8.62 -8.94 -5.98
CA PRO A 505 -9.62 -9.26 -4.98
C PRO A 505 -9.55 -10.75 -4.59
N PRO A 506 -9.67 -11.11 -3.29
CA PRO A 506 -9.85 -12.51 -2.89
C PRO A 506 -11.20 -13.05 -3.35
N PRO A 507 -11.35 -14.37 -3.58
CA PRO A 507 -12.63 -14.98 -3.94
C PRO A 507 -13.70 -14.71 -2.86
N ALA A 508 -14.92 -14.32 -3.28
CA ALA A 508 -15.98 -13.80 -2.42
C ALA A 508 -17.14 -14.78 -2.18
N ALA A 509 -17.87 -14.59 -1.07
CA ALA A 509 -19.03 -15.39 -0.63
C ALA A 509 -20.42 -14.84 -1.01
N LEU A 510 -20.56 -13.56 -1.41
CA LEU A 510 -21.82 -13.00 -1.93
C LEU A 510 -21.53 -11.89 -2.95
N ARG A 511 -22.04 -12.02 -4.18
CA ARG A 511 -21.85 -11.05 -5.28
C ARG A 511 -22.99 -10.03 -5.38
N VAL A 512 -22.68 -8.77 -5.72
CA VAL A 512 -23.65 -7.69 -5.90
C VAL A 512 -23.69 -7.27 -7.37
N ASN A 513 -24.89 -7.27 -7.97
CA ASN A 513 -25.08 -7.06 -9.42
C ASN A 513 -25.22 -5.59 -9.85
N SER A 514 -25.27 -4.61 -8.93
CA SER A 514 -25.38 -3.18 -9.29
C SER A 514 -24.00 -2.52 -9.39
N THR A 515 -23.76 -1.81 -10.50
CA THR A 515 -22.53 -1.02 -10.72
C THR A 515 -22.54 0.30 -9.94
N ALA A 516 -23.72 0.85 -9.64
CA ALA A 516 -23.88 2.15 -8.99
C ALA A 516 -23.60 2.08 -7.48
N ARG A 517 -22.66 2.90 -7.00
CA ARG A 517 -22.26 2.95 -5.58
C ARG A 517 -23.41 3.30 -4.64
N ALA A 518 -24.23 4.30 -5.00
CA ALA A 518 -25.37 4.73 -4.20
C ALA A 518 -26.42 3.63 -3.98
N GLU A 519 -26.65 2.78 -4.98
CA GLU A 519 -27.58 1.65 -4.88
C GLU A 519 -27.05 0.55 -3.96
N ARG A 520 -25.75 0.28 -4.01
CA ARG A 520 -25.12 -0.73 -3.14
C ARG A 520 -25.19 -0.32 -1.67
N LEU A 521 -24.93 0.95 -1.37
CA LEU A 521 -25.12 1.49 -0.02
C LEU A 521 -26.59 1.47 0.41
N SER A 522 -27.51 1.82 -0.50
CA SER A 522 -28.96 1.74 -0.27
C SER A 522 -29.41 0.30 0.06
N LEU A 523 -28.96 -0.69 -0.72
CA LEU A 523 -29.22 -2.11 -0.49
C LEU A 523 -28.66 -2.58 0.87
N ALA A 524 -27.46 -2.13 1.24
CA ALA A 524 -26.89 -2.46 2.54
C ALA A 524 -27.76 -1.96 3.70
N ILE A 525 -28.23 -0.70 3.63
CA ILE A 525 -29.14 -0.11 4.62
C ILE A 525 -30.48 -0.86 4.64
N LEU A 526 -31.11 -1.08 3.48
CA LEU A 526 -32.38 -1.82 3.40
C LEU A 526 -32.25 -3.26 3.91
N SER A 527 -31.11 -3.91 3.68
CA SER A 527 -30.83 -5.24 4.24
C SER A 527 -30.73 -5.21 5.76
N ALA A 528 -30.17 -4.14 6.34
CA ALA A 528 -30.12 -3.96 7.79
C ALA A 528 -31.54 -3.71 8.35
N VAL A 529 -32.27 -2.77 7.77
CA VAL A 529 -33.66 -2.41 8.15
C VAL A 529 -34.61 -3.61 8.08
N SER A 530 -34.44 -4.51 7.10
CA SER A 530 -35.28 -5.71 6.99
C SER A 530 -34.99 -6.78 8.03
N ARG A 531 -33.76 -6.83 8.57
CA ARG A 531 -33.38 -7.76 9.66
C ARG A 531 -33.67 -7.20 11.05
N ALA A 532 -33.75 -5.87 11.17
CA ALA A 532 -34.02 -5.18 12.43
C ALA A 532 -35.46 -5.44 12.91
N ARG A 533 -35.60 -5.73 14.21
CA ARG A 533 -36.90 -5.96 14.86
C ARG A 533 -37.34 -4.78 15.73
N ASP A 534 -36.37 -4.09 16.32
CA ASP A 534 -36.57 -2.93 17.19
C ASP A 534 -35.95 -1.68 16.53
N PRO A 535 -36.20 -0.46 17.04
CA PRO A 535 -35.46 0.73 16.64
C PRO A 535 -33.94 0.53 16.86
N GLU A 536 -33.15 0.79 15.83
CA GLU A 536 -31.69 0.61 15.81
C GLU A 536 -31.04 1.90 15.30
N LEU A 537 -29.75 2.09 15.59
CA LEU A 537 -28.94 3.16 14.99
C LEU A 537 -28.21 2.59 13.77
N HIS A 538 -28.41 3.19 12.59
CA HIS A 538 -27.66 2.87 11.38
C HIS A 538 -26.62 3.95 11.11
N VAL A 539 -25.34 3.61 11.18
CA VAL A 539 -24.24 4.54 10.92
C VAL A 539 -23.62 4.25 9.55
N LEU A 540 -23.85 5.12 8.59
CA LEU A 540 -23.30 5.02 7.23
C LEU A 540 -22.00 5.81 7.13
N PHE A 541 -20.88 5.13 6.92
CA PHE A 541 -19.59 5.75 6.66
C PHE A 541 -19.32 5.77 5.17
N THR A 542 -19.13 6.95 4.59
CA THR A 542 -18.91 7.10 3.15
C THR A 542 -18.15 8.39 2.84
N ASP A 543 -17.80 8.57 1.58
CA ASP A 543 -17.37 9.85 1.01
C ASP A 543 -18.47 10.34 0.05
N MET A 544 -18.70 11.65 0.03
CA MET A 544 -19.75 12.28 -0.79
C MET A 544 -19.30 12.48 -2.24
N GLN A 545 -18.01 12.26 -2.53
CA GLN A 545 -17.47 12.29 -3.88
C GLN A 545 -18.14 11.23 -4.77
N ASP A 546 -18.62 11.63 -5.94
CA ASP A 546 -19.23 10.76 -6.97
C ASP A 546 -20.49 9.95 -6.55
N LEU A 547 -21.22 10.36 -5.51
CA LEU A 547 -22.54 9.78 -5.18
C LEU A 547 -23.67 10.21 -6.13
N GLY A 548 -23.43 11.21 -6.99
CA GLY A 548 -24.44 11.88 -7.82
C GLY A 548 -25.30 10.96 -8.70
N VAL A 549 -24.75 9.82 -9.11
CA VAL A 549 -25.50 8.82 -9.88
C VAL A 549 -26.43 8.05 -8.94
N ARG A 550 -27.74 8.33 -9.02
CA ARG A 550 -28.82 7.68 -8.24
C ARG A 550 -28.77 7.92 -6.73
N VAL A 551 -28.39 9.13 -6.29
CA VAL A 551 -28.52 9.59 -4.89
C VAL A 551 -29.89 9.28 -4.27
N GLN A 552 -30.95 9.37 -5.08
CA GLN A 552 -32.33 9.04 -4.70
C GLN A 552 -32.49 7.63 -4.10
N ALA A 553 -31.59 6.69 -4.42
CA ALA A 553 -31.60 5.36 -3.82
C ALA A 553 -31.26 5.43 -2.32
N ILE A 554 -30.29 6.26 -1.93
CA ILE A 554 -29.95 6.49 -0.53
C ILE A 554 -31.09 7.23 0.17
N GLU A 555 -31.64 8.28 -0.44
CA GLU A 555 -32.78 9.02 0.12
C GLU A 555 -33.97 8.08 0.40
N ARG A 556 -34.28 7.18 -0.53
CA ARG A 556 -35.32 6.15 -0.37
C ARG A 556 -35.02 5.21 0.80
N ALA A 557 -33.81 4.66 0.88
CA ALA A 557 -33.42 3.78 1.98
C ALA A 557 -33.50 4.47 3.35
N VAL A 558 -33.05 5.72 3.43
CA VAL A 558 -33.09 6.51 4.65
C VAL A 558 -34.53 6.83 5.06
N ARG A 559 -35.40 7.20 4.11
CA ARG A 559 -36.83 7.41 4.37
C ARG A 559 -37.50 6.16 4.93
N VAL A 560 -37.20 4.98 4.35
CA VAL A 560 -37.70 3.69 4.87
C VAL A 560 -37.17 3.44 6.28
N SER A 561 -35.88 3.67 6.53
CA SER A 561 -35.26 3.53 7.85
C SER A 561 -35.95 4.41 8.91
N ARG A 562 -36.20 5.69 8.58
CA ARG A 562 -36.89 6.64 9.46
C ARG A 562 -38.36 6.27 9.68
N SER A 563 -39.04 5.78 8.65
CA SER A 563 -40.44 5.33 8.77
C SER A 563 -40.61 4.17 9.76
N ARG A 564 -39.59 3.30 9.88
CA ARG A 564 -39.51 2.22 10.88
C ARG A 564 -38.92 2.66 12.21
N ARG A 565 -38.77 3.97 12.45
CA ARG A 565 -38.24 4.58 13.69
C ARG A 565 -36.76 4.29 13.98
N HIS A 566 -35.99 3.83 13.00
CA HIS A 566 -34.52 3.78 13.14
C HIS A 566 -33.93 5.21 13.09
N GLU A 567 -32.82 5.43 13.78
CA GLU A 567 -31.99 6.62 13.58
C GLU A 567 -30.92 6.35 12.53
N VAL A 568 -30.56 7.36 11.76
CA VAL A 568 -29.52 7.25 10.74
C VAL A 568 -28.50 8.35 10.98
N LEU A 569 -27.22 7.97 11.03
CA LEU A 569 -26.08 8.88 11.08
C LEU A 569 -25.24 8.68 9.82
N VAL A 570 -24.89 9.76 9.13
CA VAL A 570 -23.95 9.71 8.01
C VAL A 570 -22.63 10.31 8.45
N VAL A 571 -21.57 9.50 8.38
CA VAL A 571 -20.20 9.89 8.73
C VAL A 571 -19.39 10.02 7.46
N LEU A 572 -18.83 11.20 7.26
CA LEU A 572 -18.00 11.51 6.11
C LEU A 572 -16.53 11.26 6.41
N ALA A 573 -15.83 10.64 5.46
CA ALA A 573 -14.37 10.66 5.44
C ALA A 573 -13.91 12.12 5.53
N ASN A 574 -12.92 12.40 6.38
CA ASN A 574 -12.36 13.75 6.45
C ASN A 574 -11.85 14.14 5.05
N PRO A 575 -12.39 15.22 4.43
CA PRO A 575 -11.83 15.72 3.19
C PRO A 575 -10.54 16.45 3.55
N THR A 576 -9.42 15.74 3.71
CA THR A 576 -8.15 16.47 3.69
C THR A 576 -8.07 17.18 2.35
N PRO A 577 -7.89 18.52 2.33
CA PRO A 577 -7.75 19.27 1.09
C PRO A 577 -6.59 18.66 0.33
N VAL A 578 -6.89 18.19 -0.87
CA VAL A 578 -5.90 17.59 -1.76
C VAL A 578 -4.93 18.70 -2.16
N GLU A 579 -3.77 18.81 -1.50
CA GLU A 579 -2.62 19.41 -2.17
C GLU A 579 -2.22 18.44 -3.28
N PRO A 580 -2.39 18.79 -4.57
CA PRO A 580 -2.06 17.86 -5.62
C PRO A 580 -0.55 17.66 -5.63
N ILE A 581 -0.11 16.41 -5.58
CA ILE A 581 1.22 16.05 -6.05
C ILE A 581 1.25 16.49 -7.51
N ALA A 582 2.00 17.56 -7.81
CA ALA A 582 2.14 18.11 -9.15
C ALA A 582 2.36 16.96 -10.14
N ALA A 583 1.35 16.68 -10.97
CA ALA A 583 1.43 15.63 -11.96
C ALA A 583 2.63 15.94 -12.84
N LYS A 584 3.70 15.17 -12.72
CA LYS A 584 4.83 15.30 -13.64
C LYS A 584 4.23 15.01 -15.03
N PRO A 585 4.29 15.96 -15.98
CA PRO A 585 3.70 15.75 -17.28
C PRO A 585 4.29 14.47 -17.89
N PRO A 586 3.49 13.71 -18.67
CA PRO A 586 3.96 12.48 -19.29
C PRO A 586 5.24 12.80 -20.06
N ARG A 587 6.34 12.17 -19.67
CA ARG A 587 7.60 12.27 -20.42
C ARG A 587 7.38 11.55 -21.75
N ARG A 588 7.03 12.28 -22.80
CA ARG A 588 7.16 11.76 -24.16
C ARG A 588 7.91 12.71 -25.11
N SER A 589 8.93 12.06 -25.70
CA SER A 589 9.61 12.26 -26.97
C SER A 589 9.84 13.69 -27.46
N PHE A 590 11.13 13.99 -27.65
CA PHE A 590 11.68 15.11 -28.43
C PHE A 590 10.87 15.37 -29.72
N ARG A 591 10.06 16.42 -29.71
CA ARG A 591 9.80 17.27 -30.88
C ARG A 591 9.89 18.72 -30.40
N LEU A 592 10.76 19.47 -31.06
CA LEU A 592 11.16 20.83 -30.74
C LEU A 592 10.11 21.85 -31.15
N SER A 593 10.05 22.95 -30.38
CA SER A 593 9.77 24.31 -30.84
C SER A 593 8.32 24.72 -31.20
N TRP A 594 7.34 24.57 -30.29
CA TRP A 594 6.10 25.41 -30.20
C TRP A 594 5.51 25.38 -28.76
N LYS A 595 6.33 25.06 -27.74
CA LYS A 595 5.89 24.40 -26.49
C LYS A 595 5.55 25.29 -25.28
N LYS A 596 6.07 26.51 -25.19
CA LYS A 596 5.89 27.35 -23.97
C LYS A 596 4.43 27.76 -23.73
N ASN A 597 3.67 28.09 -24.78
CA ASN A 597 2.26 28.48 -24.62
C ASN A 597 1.34 27.29 -24.37
N ARG A 598 1.55 26.13 -24.99
CA ARG A 598 0.69 24.93 -24.75
C ARG A 598 0.92 24.28 -23.39
N GLU A 599 2.13 24.30 -22.84
CA GLU A 599 2.40 23.78 -21.50
C GLU A 599 1.76 24.67 -20.43
N ALA A 600 1.87 26.00 -20.56
CA ALA A 600 1.18 26.96 -19.68
C ALA A 600 -0.35 26.86 -19.81
N LEU A 601 -0.89 26.77 -21.03
CA LEU A 601 -2.32 26.57 -21.29
C LEU A 601 -2.82 25.20 -20.80
N ALA A 602 -2.00 24.14 -20.85
CA ALA A 602 -2.39 22.81 -20.35
C ALA A 602 -2.34 22.72 -18.82
N THR A 603 -1.38 23.39 -18.17
CA THR A 603 -1.38 23.54 -16.71
C THR A 603 -2.52 24.43 -16.24
N ASP A 604 -2.81 25.54 -16.92
CA ASP A 604 -3.92 26.44 -16.59
C ASP A 604 -5.28 25.77 -16.86
N ALA A 605 -5.43 25.02 -17.96
CA ALA A 605 -6.63 24.23 -18.23
C ALA A 605 -6.81 23.06 -17.25
N ALA A 606 -5.73 22.38 -16.85
CA ALA A 606 -5.79 21.34 -15.82
C ALA A 606 -6.15 21.92 -14.45
N GLN A 607 -5.62 23.10 -14.12
CA GLN A 607 -5.90 23.81 -12.88
C GLN A 607 -7.34 24.34 -12.85
N LYS A 608 -7.84 24.98 -13.92
CA LYS A 608 -9.25 25.36 -14.07
C LYS A 608 -10.20 24.17 -14.06
N ALA A 609 -9.84 23.06 -14.71
CA ALA A 609 -10.63 21.82 -14.67
C ALA A 609 -10.60 21.11 -13.30
N MET A 610 -9.62 21.45 -12.45
CA MET A 610 -9.48 20.95 -11.09
C MET A 610 -10.23 21.83 -10.09
N GLU A 611 -10.08 23.16 -10.17
CA GLU A 611 -10.88 24.15 -9.43
C GLU A 611 -12.38 23.95 -9.72
N GLY A 612 -12.75 23.78 -10.99
CA GLY A 612 -14.11 23.44 -11.39
C GLY A 612 -14.59 22.08 -10.86
N ARG A 613 -13.69 21.12 -10.62
CA ARG A 613 -14.04 19.82 -10.00
C ARG A 613 -14.25 19.97 -8.50
N SER A 614 -13.36 20.66 -7.79
CA SER A 614 -13.50 20.94 -6.36
C SER A 614 -14.76 21.74 -6.05
N ALA A 615 -15.06 22.78 -6.83
CA ALA A 615 -16.29 23.56 -6.69
C ALA A 615 -17.56 22.72 -6.94
N ARG A 616 -17.54 21.84 -7.96
CA ARG A 616 -18.66 20.89 -8.21
C ARG A 616 -18.81 19.88 -7.07
N GLN A 617 -17.72 19.42 -6.48
CA GLN A 617 -17.74 18.51 -5.33
C GLN A 617 -18.31 19.19 -4.08
N GLU A 618 -17.91 20.42 -3.80
CA GLU A 618 -18.40 21.21 -2.67
C GLU A 618 -19.89 21.56 -2.82
N ALA A 619 -20.33 21.92 -4.02
CA ALA A 619 -21.75 22.12 -4.33
C ALA A 619 -22.57 20.83 -4.16
N SER A 620 -22.07 19.70 -4.65
CA SER A 620 -22.74 18.38 -4.51
C SER A 620 -22.82 17.94 -3.05
N LEU A 621 -21.77 18.19 -2.27
CA LEU A 621 -21.73 17.93 -0.84
C LEU A 621 -22.78 18.75 -0.09
N THR A 622 -22.90 20.04 -0.44
CA THR A 622 -23.85 20.97 0.18
C THR A 622 -25.30 20.59 -0.16
N ASP A 623 -25.58 20.26 -1.43
CA ASP A 623 -26.90 19.78 -1.86
C ASP A 623 -27.31 18.50 -1.12
N LEU A 624 -26.41 17.50 -1.06
CA LEU A 624 -26.70 16.24 -0.40
C LEU A 624 -26.86 16.40 1.13
N LYS A 625 -26.04 17.23 1.78
CA LYS A 625 -26.25 17.61 3.19
C LYS A 625 -27.63 18.22 3.40
N SER A 626 -28.05 19.13 2.52
CA SER A 626 -29.38 19.76 2.61
C SER A 626 -30.52 18.75 2.45
N ARG A 627 -30.38 17.79 1.51
CA ARG A 627 -31.38 16.73 1.26
C ARG A 627 -31.50 15.78 2.43
N LEU A 628 -30.39 15.34 3.03
CA LEU A 628 -30.38 14.46 4.18
C LEU A 628 -30.88 15.18 5.45
N ALA A 629 -30.55 16.46 5.62
CA ALA A 629 -31.06 17.28 6.71
C ALA A 629 -32.59 17.42 6.67
N LYS A 630 -33.19 17.56 5.47
CA LYS A 630 -34.66 17.55 5.29
C LYS A 630 -35.32 16.24 5.72
N LEU A 631 -34.57 15.13 5.71
CA LEU A 631 -35.02 13.82 6.20
C LEU A 631 -34.74 13.61 7.70
N GLY A 632 -34.19 14.61 8.39
CA GLY A 632 -33.85 14.57 9.81
C GLY A 632 -32.62 13.73 10.14
N VAL A 633 -31.65 13.67 9.21
CA VAL A 633 -30.43 12.84 9.32
C VAL A 633 -29.23 13.75 9.61
N SER A 634 -28.48 13.43 10.66
CA SER A 634 -27.22 14.14 10.97
C SER A 634 -26.11 13.69 10.01
N VAL A 635 -25.38 14.65 9.45
CA VAL A 635 -24.20 14.41 8.60
C VAL A 635 -22.99 15.03 9.28
N VAL A 636 -22.00 14.22 9.65
CA VAL A 636 -20.85 14.63 10.47
C VAL A 636 -19.55 14.25 9.79
N ILE A 637 -18.49 15.03 9.99
CA ILE A 637 -17.15 14.78 9.43
C ILE A 637 -16.24 14.21 10.51
N GLY A 638 -15.57 13.09 10.20
CA GLY A 638 -14.45 12.54 10.97
C GLY A 638 -14.68 12.41 12.48
N PRO A 639 -13.89 13.10 13.34
CA PRO A 639 -13.81 12.83 14.78
C PRO A 639 -15.06 13.24 15.58
N GLU A 640 -15.91 14.13 15.05
CA GLU A 640 -17.17 14.51 15.71
C GLU A 640 -18.24 13.40 15.63
N ALA A 641 -18.04 12.41 14.75
CA ALA A 641 -18.99 11.34 14.51
C ALA A 641 -19.31 10.52 15.76
N SER A 642 -18.31 10.24 16.61
CA SER A 642 -18.51 9.50 17.86
C SER A 642 -19.43 10.24 18.82
N ARG A 643 -19.25 11.56 18.94
CA ARG A 643 -20.08 12.44 19.79
C ARG A 643 -21.53 12.48 19.31
N GLU A 644 -21.74 12.58 17.99
CA GLU A 644 -23.09 12.58 17.43
C GLU A 644 -23.77 11.21 17.50
N ALA A 645 -23.03 10.12 17.29
CA ALA A 645 -23.53 8.76 17.49
C ALA A 645 -24.04 8.56 18.92
N GLN A 646 -23.28 9.03 19.92
CA GLN A 646 -23.69 9.00 21.32
C GLN A 646 -24.98 9.78 21.58
N ARG A 647 -25.12 10.98 21.02
CA ARG A 647 -26.35 11.79 21.13
C ARG A 647 -27.56 11.09 20.52
N LEU A 648 -27.40 10.47 19.35
CA LEU A 648 -28.47 9.74 18.68
C LEU A 648 -28.87 8.46 19.42
N MET A 649 -27.90 7.71 19.95
CA MET A 649 -28.17 6.56 20.84
C MET A 649 -28.95 7.01 22.07
N ALA A 650 -28.53 8.09 22.73
CA ALA A 650 -29.25 8.64 23.88
C ALA A 650 -30.69 9.09 23.52
N ARG A 651 -30.89 9.63 22.31
CA ARG A 651 -32.22 9.99 21.79
C ARG A 651 -33.09 8.75 21.57
N LEU A 652 -32.54 7.68 20.97
CA LEU A 652 -33.23 6.39 20.80
C LEU A 652 -33.62 5.79 22.15
N ARG A 653 -32.78 5.91 23.18
CA ARG A 653 -33.12 5.48 24.55
C ARG A 653 -34.36 6.22 25.05
N ARG A 654 -34.36 7.56 24.95
CA ARG A 654 -35.51 8.38 25.39
C ARG A 654 -36.80 8.13 24.62
N THR A 655 -36.70 7.87 23.31
CA THR A 655 -37.88 7.62 22.46
C THR A 655 -38.40 6.21 22.60
N GLY A 656 -37.54 5.21 22.73
CA GLY A 656 -37.91 3.85 23.11
C GLY A 656 -38.70 3.84 24.42
N ALA A 657 -38.18 4.52 25.46
CA ALA A 657 -38.82 4.60 26.77
C ALA A 657 -40.26 5.14 26.76
N ARG A 658 -40.66 5.93 25.74
CA ARG A 658 -42.03 6.47 25.60
C ARG A 658 -43.03 5.49 24.97
N VAL A 659 -42.57 4.47 24.24
CA VAL A 659 -43.45 3.54 23.51
C VAL A 659 -43.92 2.38 24.40
N GLY A 660 -43.23 2.08 25.50
CA GLY A 660 -43.66 1.08 26.47
C GLY A 660 -44.74 1.54 27.47
N GLY A 661 -45.13 2.82 27.42
CA GLY A 661 -46.10 3.42 28.35
C GLY A 661 -47.48 3.70 27.74
N ARG A 662 -47.86 3.04 26.65
CA ARG A 662 -49.20 3.10 26.06
C ARG A 662 -49.81 1.73 25.95
#